data_AF-A0AAD6XJ33-F1
#
_entry.id   AF-A0AAD6XJ33-F1
#
_cell.length_a   1.000
_cell.length_b   1.000
_cell.length_c   1.000
_cell.angle_alpha   90.00
_cell.angle_beta   90.00
_cell.angle_gamma   90.00
#
_symmetry.space_group_name_H-M   'P 1'
#
loop_
_entity.id
_entity.type
_entity.pdbx_description
1 polymer ?
#
loop_
_entity_poly.entity_id
_entity_poly.type
_entity_poly.pdbx_seq_one_letter_code
_entity_poly.pdbx_strand_id
1 'polypeptide(L)'
;QWDGWPDGDYSHLFSLEEAEACDNLRVHWACEPLGGSGAGSPEAEIWHDGKITRRKCQGVIECTSRACNILIRPQTRAAGIRKQLEVSCSCGGTLAHIPCHVVSVLHTFKHGVHYQNGGLHSHPRPTARLHMSRKETADLRQIVQANPTAGPLKLLVGRPGIDGPGKSVAEITPVLYNSERIRYERRKILKGSGLGRNNGVNFSRQFAKFQEEHPGFIREAQFGKIGIIVMQTPFMAASLVKATIGDEAINGIVSDAAHGVWKVKNDLLVVSSTFEPEALKCWVPGLMSWTNGGTAEHYRIHFYHLFRGIGEECAERNLEVSDDLFANVLDFSTAERNGFILAFVDFWHEHAPNERTIDELLDAAPKLLKGCAQHFRDQINRVKKISAIVDPAKIDIFENYAKKLLKCHSMDEFNLHANKFIKAFPRAESWIRWWMLPAHASMLFPSFRIMTLELWNSLPATTNAEEAMHWKIYAALGKFLALLEGLKGLYKFAEYYSQLSEAQKHGVKIFYGPDRQPWKRSAASFGYTKFSRRQTTLRAAKHANDGRPPDTGKALLGRKPKKHTPEYEKSYPWKQNSCWLDCSLTLICAAASRDFDRGMDAMFSDLPADHPLQNLRQMVYTRLMSVDLSLYQDGGCTLLGKQRDGFRKLLCNVPNTPVESTTGFNTIFGWMYHISGQRVPHVPEASPSVDRAKSYFSMWTVAFKTCTGSSHDHYQVSPVRLRNIYQVHQELCRTYGGDLRRWFHDFIRVSKAQSLAGCWHARDGARFCDGSATEFNIILNIPIVFTIEIADSSSSTWNIPSSLSPYASNPAASNAGVKYTVVGHVYCNKAVKHFIARYLSTTGKKVFDYDGMKYEGHAVRNRATAMRGSLTGSSRAMLGVPSGYQLYAVMFHLVGGEQAQQTFRRQQIADAQKLGLRF
;
A
#
# COMPACT_ATOMS: atom_id res chain seq x y z
N GLN A 1 33.04 -37.11 30.26
CA GLN A 1 32.10 -36.19 29.59
C GLN A 1 31.55 -35.23 30.63
N TRP A 2 31.59 -33.91 30.39
CA TRP A 2 31.13 -32.92 31.35
C TRP A 2 29.59 -32.88 31.40
N ASP A 3 29.00 -33.35 32.51
CA ASP A 3 27.54 -33.39 32.71
C ASP A 3 26.99 -32.17 33.49
N GLY A 4 27.89 -31.25 33.89
CA GLY A 4 27.57 -30.06 34.66
C GLY A 4 27.37 -30.28 36.16
N TRP A 5 27.62 -31.49 36.67
CA TRP A 5 27.54 -31.83 38.10
C TRP A 5 28.88 -32.36 38.64
N PRO A 6 29.95 -31.53 38.65
CA PRO A 6 31.22 -31.93 39.25
C PRO A 6 30.99 -32.23 40.73
N ASP A 7 31.44 -33.40 41.19
CA ASP A 7 31.23 -33.87 42.55
C ASP A 7 32.44 -34.72 42.97
N GLY A 8 32.75 -34.70 44.26
CA GLY A 8 33.98 -35.26 44.81
C GLY A 8 35.23 -34.46 44.44
N ASP A 9 36.38 -35.02 44.82
CA ASP A 9 37.70 -34.45 44.51
C ASP A 9 38.05 -34.74 43.04
N TYR A 10 37.68 -33.79 42.18
CA TYR A 10 37.84 -33.90 40.73
C TYR A 10 38.81 -32.82 40.23
N SER A 11 39.83 -33.22 39.47
CA SER A 11 40.79 -32.32 38.82
C SER A 11 40.96 -32.72 37.37
N HIS A 12 40.83 -31.77 36.44
CA HIS A 12 40.99 -32.07 35.01
C HIS A 12 41.43 -30.85 34.21
N LEU A 13 42.36 -31.06 33.28
CA LEU A 13 42.82 -30.05 32.34
C LEU A 13 42.02 -30.20 31.04
N PHE A 14 41.20 -29.21 30.72
CA PHE A 14 40.47 -29.13 29.46
C PHE A 14 41.26 -28.24 28.49
N SER A 15 41.48 -28.69 27.27
CA SER A 15 41.89 -27.80 26.18
C SER A 15 40.82 -26.74 25.89
N LEU A 16 41.16 -25.68 25.15
CA LEU A 16 40.20 -24.68 24.68
C LEU A 16 39.01 -25.33 23.96
N GLU A 17 39.28 -26.24 23.02
CA GLU A 17 38.24 -26.94 22.25
C GLU A 17 37.34 -27.79 23.14
N GLU A 18 37.91 -28.51 24.12
CA GLU A 18 37.13 -29.31 25.07
C GLU A 18 36.31 -28.44 26.02
N ALA A 19 36.85 -27.32 26.49
CA ALA A 19 36.15 -26.37 27.34
C ALA A 19 34.97 -25.75 26.59
N GLU A 20 35.16 -25.29 25.35
CA GLU A 20 34.09 -24.82 24.47
C GLU A 20 33.07 -25.93 24.18
N ALA A 21 33.55 -27.17 23.97
CA ALA A 21 32.68 -28.30 23.75
C ALA A 21 31.76 -28.61 24.95
N CYS A 22 32.21 -28.27 26.15
CA CYS A 22 31.50 -28.41 27.41
C CYS A 22 30.75 -27.14 27.87
N ASP A 23 30.41 -26.22 26.96
CA ASP A 23 29.76 -24.93 27.26
C ASP A 23 30.53 -24.11 28.32
N ASN A 24 31.85 -24.06 28.16
CA ASN A 24 32.79 -23.37 29.05
C ASN A 24 32.67 -23.82 30.51
N LEU A 25 32.48 -25.12 30.73
CA LEU A 25 32.47 -25.77 32.04
C LEU A 25 31.44 -25.16 33.01
N ARG A 26 30.27 -24.76 32.49
CA ARG A 26 29.13 -24.32 33.30
C ARG A 26 28.64 -25.46 34.19
N VAL A 27 28.16 -25.11 35.38
CA VAL A 27 27.66 -26.07 36.37
C VAL A 27 26.21 -25.83 36.72
N HIS A 28 25.56 -26.92 37.09
CA HIS A 28 24.22 -26.94 37.60
C HIS A 28 24.15 -26.78 39.13
N TRP A 29 25.26 -26.81 39.88
CA TRP A 29 25.27 -26.43 41.29
C TRP A 29 24.95 -24.94 41.49
N ALA A 30 24.31 -24.58 42.61
CA ALA A 30 23.96 -23.20 42.94
C ALA A 30 25.19 -22.44 43.46
N CYS A 31 26.05 -21.97 42.55
CA CYS A 31 27.33 -21.40 42.95
C CYS A 31 27.34 -19.87 43.06
N GLU A 32 27.92 -19.35 44.14
CA GLU A 32 28.33 -17.96 44.30
C GLU A 32 29.74 -17.76 43.72
N PRO A 33 29.94 -16.77 42.82
CA PRO A 33 31.27 -16.40 42.37
C PRO A 33 32.02 -15.69 43.51
N LEU A 34 33.21 -16.19 43.87
CA LEU A 34 34.05 -15.60 44.90
C LEU A 34 35.11 -14.62 44.35
N GLY A 35 35.08 -14.36 43.04
CA GLY A 35 36.10 -13.57 42.36
C GLY A 35 37.35 -14.38 42.00
N GLY A 36 38.34 -13.70 41.42
CA GLY A 36 39.65 -14.24 41.10
C GLY A 36 40.75 -13.64 41.97
N SER A 37 41.82 -14.39 42.24
CA SER A 37 43.04 -13.82 42.83
C SER A 37 43.76 -12.99 41.77
N GLY A 38 44.13 -11.75 42.10
CA GLY A 38 44.66 -10.77 41.13
C GLY A 38 46.00 -11.08 40.46
N ALA A 39 46.57 -12.27 40.64
CA ALA A 39 47.94 -12.61 40.24
C ALA A 39 48.07 -13.52 38.99
N GLY A 40 47.00 -13.83 38.25
CA GLY A 40 47.04 -14.76 37.11
C GLY A 40 46.58 -14.17 35.78
N SER A 41 47.14 -14.64 34.67
CA SER A 41 46.87 -14.16 33.30
C SER A 41 46.17 -15.22 32.44
N PRO A 42 45.13 -14.87 31.66
CA PRO A 42 44.55 -15.80 30.69
C PRO A 42 45.51 -16.13 29.54
N GLU A 43 46.58 -15.35 29.33
CA GLU A 43 47.60 -15.57 28.29
C GLU A 43 48.80 -16.40 28.78
N ALA A 44 48.75 -16.91 30.01
CA ALA A 44 49.84 -17.72 30.57
C ALA A 44 50.04 -19.03 29.77
N GLU A 45 51.29 -19.44 29.58
CA GLU A 45 51.65 -20.68 28.86
C GLU A 45 51.32 -21.95 29.66
N ILE A 46 51.40 -21.88 30.99
CA ILE A 46 51.05 -22.97 31.90
C ILE A 46 49.87 -22.58 32.78
N TRP A 47 49.05 -23.57 33.15
CA TRP A 47 47.81 -23.31 33.89
C TRP A 47 48.04 -22.77 35.31
N HIS A 48 49.20 -23.04 35.92
CA HIS A 48 49.55 -22.55 37.26
C HIS A 48 49.53 -21.01 37.35
N ASP A 49 49.98 -20.34 36.28
CA ASP A 49 50.01 -18.87 36.15
C ASP A 49 48.72 -18.31 35.52
N GLY A 50 47.77 -19.19 35.24
CA GLY A 50 46.49 -18.88 34.63
C GLY A 50 45.62 -17.97 35.50
N LYS A 51 44.69 -17.25 34.87
CA LYS A 51 43.67 -16.46 35.57
C LYS A 51 42.78 -17.37 36.40
N ILE A 52 42.82 -17.18 37.72
CA ILE A 52 42.07 -17.99 38.67
C ILE A 52 40.68 -17.41 38.88
N THR A 53 39.65 -18.26 38.84
CA THR A 53 38.30 -17.93 39.31
C THR A 53 37.80 -19.00 40.25
N ARG A 54 37.00 -18.59 41.25
CA ARG A 54 36.48 -19.50 42.28
C ARG A 54 34.97 -19.40 42.37
N ARG A 55 34.32 -20.55 42.57
CA ARG A 55 32.86 -20.65 42.74
C ARG A 55 32.54 -21.56 43.91
N LYS A 56 31.75 -21.06 44.87
CA LYS A 56 31.34 -21.80 46.07
C LYS A 56 29.90 -22.24 45.94
N CYS A 57 29.62 -23.52 46.11
CA CYS A 57 28.25 -24.02 46.15
C CYS A 57 27.50 -23.44 47.36
N GLN A 58 26.26 -23.00 47.17
CA GLN A 58 25.40 -22.50 48.23
C GLN A 58 24.53 -23.61 48.83
N GLY A 59 24.59 -24.84 48.32
CA GLY A 59 23.77 -25.95 48.82
C GLY A 59 22.38 -26.02 48.19
N VAL A 60 21.36 -26.34 48.99
CA VAL A 60 19.97 -26.50 48.54
C VAL A 60 18.99 -25.97 49.59
N ILE A 61 17.81 -25.53 49.18
CA ILE A 61 16.71 -25.22 50.09
C ILE A 61 15.69 -26.36 50.00
N GLU A 62 15.29 -26.92 51.13
CA GLU A 62 14.35 -28.03 51.22
C GLU A 62 13.14 -27.67 52.09
N CYS A 63 12.04 -28.37 51.88
CA CYS A 63 10.86 -28.22 52.74
C CYS A 63 11.03 -29.07 54.01
N THR A 64 10.71 -28.51 55.17
CA THR A 64 10.77 -29.23 56.45
C THR A 64 9.70 -30.31 56.60
N SER A 65 8.68 -30.33 55.73
CA SER A 65 7.65 -31.37 55.71
C SER A 65 8.17 -32.65 55.06
N ARG A 66 8.21 -33.76 55.83
CA ARG A 66 8.76 -35.06 55.40
C ARG A 66 8.08 -35.68 54.17
N ALA A 67 6.85 -35.27 53.85
CA ALA A 67 6.11 -35.73 52.67
C ALA A 67 6.34 -34.86 51.41
N CYS A 68 7.10 -33.76 51.53
CA CYS A 68 7.31 -32.80 50.46
C CYS A 68 8.70 -32.98 49.80
N ASN A 69 8.71 -33.38 48.52
CA ASN A 69 9.94 -33.62 47.75
C ASN A 69 10.48 -32.36 47.04
N ILE A 70 10.06 -31.16 47.45
CA ILE A 70 10.44 -29.93 46.77
C ILE A 70 11.84 -29.50 47.20
N LEU A 71 12.77 -29.51 46.24
CA LEU A 71 14.14 -29.03 46.39
C LEU A 71 14.33 -27.75 45.57
N ILE A 72 14.50 -26.62 46.26
CA ILE A 72 14.62 -25.29 45.69
C ILE A 72 16.11 -24.94 45.51
N ARG A 73 16.43 -24.36 44.35
CA ARG A 73 17.74 -23.80 44.08
C ARG A 73 17.95 -22.51 44.90
N PRO A 74 18.95 -22.43 45.78
CA PRO A 74 19.29 -21.18 46.47
C PRO A 74 19.73 -20.11 45.47
N GLN A 75 19.37 -18.86 45.74
CA GLN A 75 19.98 -17.71 45.09
C GLN A 75 21.46 -17.62 45.48
N THR A 76 22.26 -16.98 44.63
CA THR A 76 23.71 -16.97 44.79
C THR A 76 24.21 -16.04 45.88
N ARG A 77 23.39 -15.08 46.34
CA ARG A 77 23.72 -14.12 47.41
C ARG A 77 22.90 -14.39 48.66
N ALA A 78 23.50 -14.21 49.83
CA ALA A 78 22.86 -14.43 51.13
C ALA A 78 21.52 -13.68 51.31
N ALA A 79 21.43 -12.42 50.87
CA ALA A 79 20.19 -11.64 50.92
C ALA A 79 19.06 -12.25 50.09
N GLY A 80 19.40 -12.88 48.96
CA GLY A 80 18.46 -13.58 48.11
C GLY A 80 17.95 -14.87 48.74
N ILE A 81 18.85 -15.62 49.38
CA ILE A 81 18.51 -16.85 50.11
C ILE A 81 17.54 -16.53 51.26
N ARG A 82 17.80 -15.47 52.04
CA ARG A 82 16.89 -15.04 53.13
C ARG A 82 15.47 -14.77 52.62
N LYS A 83 15.34 -14.02 51.52
CA LYS A 83 14.04 -13.79 50.88
C LYS A 83 13.35 -15.07 50.41
N GLN A 84 14.11 -16.09 49.99
CA GLN A 84 13.53 -17.39 49.62
C GLN A 84 12.99 -18.16 50.84
N LEU A 85 13.63 -18.01 52.00
CA LEU A 85 13.21 -18.66 53.24
C LEU A 85 12.01 -17.97 53.91
N GLU A 86 11.78 -16.68 53.63
CA GLU A 86 10.60 -15.92 54.07
C GLU A 86 9.29 -16.39 53.43
N VAL A 87 9.36 -17.14 52.33
CA VAL A 87 8.19 -17.64 51.60
C VAL A 87 7.92 -19.10 52.00
N SER A 88 6.65 -19.44 52.24
CA SER A 88 6.26 -20.83 52.48
C SER A 88 6.43 -21.70 51.23
N CYS A 89 6.74 -22.98 51.43
CA CYS A 89 6.71 -23.98 50.38
C CYS A 89 5.29 -24.05 49.76
N SER A 90 5.17 -24.49 48.50
CA SER A 90 3.87 -24.65 47.86
C SER A 90 2.96 -25.70 48.51
N CYS A 91 3.51 -26.57 49.37
CA CYS A 91 2.73 -27.49 50.21
C CYS A 91 2.30 -26.87 51.56
N GLY A 92 2.61 -25.59 51.80
CA GLY A 92 2.37 -24.88 53.06
C GLY A 92 3.44 -25.07 54.14
N GLY A 93 4.43 -25.94 53.92
CA GLY A 93 5.52 -26.18 54.88
C GLY A 93 6.59 -25.07 54.87
N THR A 94 7.41 -25.03 55.92
CA THR A 94 8.54 -24.09 56.03
C THR A 94 9.71 -24.53 55.15
N LEU A 95 10.49 -23.57 54.67
CA LEU A 95 11.71 -23.83 53.91
C LEU A 95 12.93 -23.71 54.81
N ALA A 96 13.86 -24.65 54.69
CA ALA A 96 15.15 -24.66 55.38
C ALA A 96 16.29 -24.66 54.37
N HIS A 97 17.34 -23.89 54.64
CA HIS A 97 18.54 -23.86 53.80
C HIS A 97 19.59 -24.84 54.33
N ILE A 98 19.97 -25.81 53.51
CA ILE A 98 21.12 -26.67 53.75
C ILE A 98 22.33 -26.04 53.05
N PRO A 99 23.28 -25.44 53.77
CA PRO A 99 24.46 -24.85 53.17
C PRO A 99 25.41 -25.93 52.63
N CYS A 100 26.18 -25.56 51.61
CA CYS A 100 27.31 -26.33 51.12
C CYS A 100 28.55 -25.43 51.14
N HIS A 101 29.73 -26.04 51.27
CA HIS A 101 31.00 -25.31 51.31
C HIS A 101 32.00 -25.78 50.27
N VAL A 102 31.58 -26.65 49.34
CA VAL A 102 32.41 -27.09 48.21
C VAL A 102 32.75 -25.88 47.33
N VAL A 103 34.03 -25.68 47.08
CA VAL A 103 34.57 -24.63 46.21
C VAL A 103 35.19 -25.29 44.99
N SER A 104 34.79 -24.84 43.81
CA SER A 104 35.50 -25.17 42.59
C SER A 104 36.41 -24.03 42.16
N VAL A 105 37.61 -24.38 41.69
CA VAL A 105 38.66 -23.47 41.24
C VAL A 105 38.92 -23.72 39.76
N LEU A 106 38.98 -22.65 38.97
CA LEU A 106 39.25 -22.70 37.54
C LEU A 106 40.45 -21.83 37.22
N HIS A 107 41.46 -22.41 36.59
CA HIS A 107 42.60 -21.68 36.04
C HIS A 107 42.44 -21.58 34.53
N THR A 108 42.15 -20.39 34.02
CA THR A 108 42.07 -20.12 32.58
C THR A 108 43.43 -19.65 32.09
N PHE A 109 43.99 -20.30 31.08
CA PHE A 109 45.32 -19.99 30.52
C PHE A 109 45.28 -20.16 28.99
N LYS A 110 46.39 -19.87 28.30
CA LYS A 110 46.44 -19.72 26.84
C LYS A 110 45.91 -20.94 26.08
N HIS A 111 46.13 -22.15 26.61
CA HIS A 111 45.77 -23.40 25.93
C HIS A 111 44.49 -24.06 26.45
N GLY A 112 43.85 -23.52 27.50
CA GLY A 112 42.62 -24.12 28.03
C GLY A 112 42.23 -23.71 29.45
N VAL A 113 41.54 -24.62 30.15
CA VAL A 113 41.04 -24.42 31.51
C VAL A 113 41.35 -25.63 32.37
N HIS A 114 42.13 -25.43 33.44
CA HIS A 114 42.26 -26.44 34.51
C HIS A 114 41.13 -26.27 35.52
N TYR A 115 40.33 -27.32 35.70
CA TYR A 115 39.17 -27.35 36.58
C TYR A 115 39.44 -28.22 37.80
N GLN A 116 39.20 -27.67 38.99
CA GLN A 116 39.28 -28.41 40.26
C GLN A 116 37.98 -28.26 41.04
N ASN A 117 37.44 -29.36 41.56
CA ASN A 117 36.33 -29.38 42.50
C ASN A 117 36.86 -29.81 43.87
N GLY A 118 36.70 -28.96 44.88
CA GLY A 118 37.27 -29.18 46.21
C GLY A 118 36.36 -29.96 47.17
N GLY A 119 35.75 -31.06 46.73
CA GLY A 119 35.07 -32.00 47.63
C GLY A 119 33.68 -32.51 47.20
N LEU A 120 33.11 -33.35 48.06
CA LEU A 120 31.80 -34.01 47.88
C LEU A 120 30.64 -33.11 48.31
N HIS A 121 29.60 -33.03 47.49
CA HIS A 121 28.34 -32.36 47.82
C HIS A 121 27.46 -33.24 48.72
N SER A 122 27.40 -32.93 50.02
CA SER A 122 26.58 -33.66 51.00
C SER A 122 25.09 -33.29 51.00
N HIS A 123 24.55 -32.84 49.86
CA HIS A 123 23.16 -32.43 49.73
C HIS A 123 22.58 -32.86 48.37
N PRO A 124 21.25 -33.05 48.26
CA PRO A 124 20.60 -33.37 47.00
C PRO A 124 20.84 -32.32 45.90
N ARG A 125 20.83 -32.76 44.64
CA ARG A 125 20.89 -31.87 43.46
C ARG A 125 19.63 -30.98 43.40
N PRO A 126 19.76 -29.66 43.21
CA PRO A 126 18.59 -28.80 43.00
C PRO A 126 17.78 -29.24 41.77
N THR A 127 16.45 -29.22 41.86
CA THR A 127 15.55 -29.69 40.79
C THR A 127 15.59 -28.82 39.52
N ALA A 128 15.89 -27.53 39.65
CA ALA A 128 15.95 -26.59 38.52
C ALA A 128 17.31 -26.63 37.81
N ARG A 129 17.41 -27.39 36.70
CA ARG A 129 18.54 -27.31 35.76
C ARG A 129 18.48 -26.00 34.96
N LEU A 130 19.58 -25.24 34.93
CA LEU A 130 19.66 -23.92 34.27
C LEU A 130 19.90 -23.99 32.75
N HIS A 131 20.64 -25.00 32.31
CA HIS A 131 21.15 -25.13 30.96
C HIS A 131 20.89 -26.54 30.44
N MET A 132 20.66 -26.67 29.14
CA MET A 132 20.62 -27.95 28.44
C MET A 132 22.05 -28.30 28.01
N SER A 133 22.40 -29.57 28.01
CA SER A 133 23.65 -30.05 27.44
C SER A 133 23.70 -29.78 25.93
N ARG A 134 24.89 -29.88 25.34
CA ARG A 134 25.07 -29.74 23.89
C ARG A 134 24.27 -30.78 23.10
N LYS A 135 24.20 -32.01 23.61
CA LYS A 135 23.39 -33.10 23.03
C LYS A 135 21.90 -32.79 23.09
N GLU A 136 21.39 -32.43 24.27
CA GLU A 136 19.96 -32.05 24.45
C GLU A 136 19.58 -30.86 23.54
N THR A 137 20.51 -29.91 23.35
CA THR A 137 20.33 -28.77 22.44
C THR A 137 20.31 -29.19 20.96
N ALA A 138 21.14 -30.16 20.57
CA ALA A 138 21.17 -30.71 19.21
C ALA A 138 19.90 -31.50 18.88
N ASP A 139 19.44 -32.34 19.81
CA ASP A 139 18.22 -33.14 19.67
C ASP A 139 16.99 -32.21 19.55
N LEU A 140 16.91 -31.17 20.38
CA LEU A 140 15.85 -30.16 20.28
C LEU A 140 15.89 -29.42 18.93
N ARG A 141 17.09 -29.08 18.45
CA ARG A 141 17.27 -28.42 17.15
C ARG A 141 16.77 -29.29 16.01
N GLN A 142 17.07 -30.58 16.01
CA GLN A 142 16.60 -31.52 14.99
C GLN A 142 15.07 -31.58 14.94
N ILE A 143 14.40 -31.71 16.09
CA ILE A 143 12.93 -31.76 16.16
C ILE A 143 12.30 -30.45 15.70
N VAL A 144 12.86 -29.30 16.10
CA VAL A 144 12.37 -27.96 15.70
C VAL A 144 12.58 -27.70 14.21
N GLN A 145 13.70 -28.13 13.64
CA GLN A 145 13.98 -27.98 12.21
C GLN A 145 13.10 -28.88 11.34
N ALA A 146 12.80 -30.09 11.79
CA ALA A 146 11.85 -30.98 11.15
C ALA A 146 10.39 -30.46 11.26
N ASN A 147 10.09 -29.61 12.24
CA ASN A 147 8.74 -29.11 12.52
C ASN A 147 8.71 -27.58 12.76
N PRO A 148 9.10 -26.75 11.77
CA PRO A 148 9.32 -25.32 11.98
C PRO A 148 8.04 -24.55 12.33
N THR A 149 6.87 -25.05 11.92
CA THR A 149 5.55 -24.44 12.18
C THR A 149 4.90 -24.93 13.48
N ALA A 150 5.44 -25.97 14.13
CA ALA A 150 4.89 -26.48 15.38
C ALA A 150 5.09 -25.49 16.53
N GLY A 151 3.99 -25.13 17.20
CA GLY A 151 4.01 -24.28 18.38
C GLY A 151 4.55 -25.02 19.61
N PRO A 152 4.93 -24.30 20.68
CA PRO A 152 5.54 -24.89 21.89
C PRO A 152 4.74 -26.04 22.50
N LEU A 153 3.41 -25.90 22.60
CA LEU A 153 2.54 -26.94 23.14
C LEU A 153 2.48 -28.19 22.25
N LYS A 154 2.53 -28.02 20.92
CA LYS A 154 2.55 -29.15 19.97
C LYS A 154 3.87 -29.91 20.01
N LEU A 155 4.98 -29.21 20.28
CA LEU A 155 6.28 -29.83 20.49
C LEU A 155 6.32 -30.57 21.84
N LEU A 156 5.69 -30.01 22.88
CA LEU A 156 5.61 -30.60 24.21
C LEU A 156 4.77 -31.89 24.25
N VAL A 157 3.64 -31.93 23.55
CA VAL A 157 2.73 -33.09 23.58
C VAL A 157 3.14 -34.17 22.57
N GLY A 158 4.03 -33.84 21.62
CA GLY A 158 4.27 -34.68 20.46
C GLY A 158 3.21 -34.47 19.38
N ARG A 159 3.62 -34.52 18.11
CA ARG A 159 2.71 -34.25 16.98
C ARG A 159 1.92 -35.52 16.64
N PRO A 160 0.58 -35.49 16.53
CA PRO A 160 -0.17 -36.65 16.05
C PRO A 160 0.27 -37.02 14.63
N GLY A 161 0.81 -38.22 14.47
CA GLY A 161 1.14 -38.86 13.19
C GLY A 161 0.28 -40.11 12.98
N ILE A 162 0.44 -40.73 11.81
CA ILE A 162 -0.29 -41.95 11.42
C ILE A 162 0.03 -43.11 12.37
N ASP A 163 1.23 -43.12 12.96
CA ASP A 163 1.71 -44.15 13.90
C ASP A 163 1.65 -43.72 15.38
N GLY A 164 0.89 -42.67 15.71
CA GLY A 164 0.79 -42.10 17.07
C GLY A 164 1.49 -40.74 17.23
N PRO A 165 1.51 -40.16 18.45
CA PRO A 165 2.20 -38.90 18.70
C PRO A 165 3.71 -39.07 18.49
N GLY A 166 4.29 -38.27 17.59
CA GLY A 166 5.74 -38.22 17.37
C GLY A 166 6.49 -37.70 18.60
N LYS A 167 7.80 -37.97 18.68
CA LYS A 167 8.66 -37.72 19.86
C LYS A 167 8.42 -36.36 20.52
N SER A 168 8.11 -36.36 21.80
CA SER A 168 7.94 -35.15 22.60
C SER A 168 9.29 -34.52 22.91
N VAL A 169 9.37 -33.18 22.86
CA VAL A 169 10.57 -32.48 23.33
C VAL A 169 10.77 -32.60 24.85
N ALA A 170 9.74 -32.99 25.61
CA ALA A 170 9.85 -33.26 27.05
C ALA A 170 10.70 -34.50 27.35
N GLU A 171 10.76 -35.46 26.41
CA GLU A 171 11.59 -36.68 26.53
C GLU A 171 13.08 -36.39 26.41
N ILE A 172 13.46 -35.24 25.82
CA ILE A 172 14.87 -34.82 25.70
C ILE A 172 15.42 -34.43 27.07
N THR A 173 14.67 -33.61 27.81
CA THR A 173 15.11 -33.12 29.13
C THR A 173 13.94 -32.53 29.93
N PRO A 174 13.89 -32.73 31.27
CA PRO A 174 12.82 -32.18 32.11
C PRO A 174 12.70 -30.65 32.07
N VAL A 175 13.76 -29.93 31.68
CA VAL A 175 13.73 -28.47 31.49
C VAL A 175 12.70 -28.05 30.43
N LEU A 176 12.39 -28.93 29.48
CA LEU A 176 11.45 -28.69 28.39
C LEU A 176 10.00 -28.98 28.74
N TYR A 177 9.66 -29.42 29.97
CA TYR A 177 8.27 -29.38 30.46
C TYR A 177 7.72 -27.94 30.52
N ASN A 178 8.60 -26.94 30.60
CA ASN A 178 8.22 -25.54 30.57
C ASN A 178 8.00 -25.06 29.12
N SER A 179 6.75 -24.82 28.75
CA SER A 179 6.34 -24.37 27.42
C SER A 179 6.93 -23.01 27.01
N GLU A 180 7.18 -22.09 27.96
CA GLU A 180 7.84 -20.81 27.69
C GLU A 180 9.35 -21.01 27.40
N ARG A 181 9.98 -22.00 28.05
CA ARG A 181 11.36 -22.37 27.72
C ARG A 181 11.44 -22.95 26.30
N ILE A 182 10.52 -23.83 25.92
CA ILE A 182 10.39 -24.34 24.53
C ILE A 182 10.22 -23.17 23.55
N ARG A 183 9.38 -22.19 23.88
CA ARG A 183 9.16 -21.00 23.05
C ARG A 183 10.43 -20.16 22.88
N TYR A 184 11.22 -19.99 23.94
CA TYR A 184 12.49 -19.27 23.89
C TYR A 184 13.51 -20.00 23.00
N GLU A 185 13.76 -21.29 23.25
CA GLU A 185 14.76 -22.06 22.51
C GLU A 185 14.37 -22.26 21.04
N ARG A 186 13.08 -22.54 20.76
CA ARG A 186 12.54 -22.58 19.40
C ARG A 186 12.81 -21.28 18.65
N ARG A 187 12.57 -20.11 19.27
CA ARG A 187 12.86 -18.82 18.64
C ARG A 187 14.35 -18.64 18.36
N LYS A 188 15.22 -19.06 19.29
CA LYS A 188 16.68 -19.00 19.12
C LYS A 188 17.15 -19.88 17.98
N ILE A 189 16.66 -21.13 17.90
CA ILE A 189 16.97 -22.08 16.83
C ILE A 189 16.50 -21.54 15.47
N LEU A 190 15.26 -21.07 15.36
CA LEU A 190 14.73 -20.53 14.11
C LEU A 190 15.46 -19.26 13.65
N LYS A 191 15.86 -18.38 14.58
CA LYS A 191 16.69 -17.21 14.27
C LYS A 191 18.07 -17.60 13.73
N GLY A 192 18.70 -18.62 14.32
CA GLY A 192 20.02 -19.11 13.90
C GLY A 192 20.01 -19.87 12.58
N SER A 193 18.88 -20.49 12.21
CA SER A 193 18.74 -21.27 10.97
C SER A 193 18.21 -20.46 9.77
N GLY A 194 18.13 -19.13 9.86
CA GLY A 194 17.62 -18.27 8.78
C GLY A 194 16.11 -18.41 8.50
N LEU A 195 15.39 -19.21 9.29
CA LEU A 195 13.95 -19.50 9.16
C LEU A 195 13.09 -18.61 10.08
N GLY A 196 13.71 -17.77 10.90
CA GLY A 196 13.07 -16.96 11.93
C GLY A 196 13.33 -15.47 11.75
N ARG A 197 12.41 -14.81 11.04
CA ARG A 197 12.34 -13.37 10.66
C ARG A 197 13.03 -13.04 9.33
N ASN A 198 12.19 -12.90 8.29
CA ASN A 198 12.53 -12.21 7.05
C ASN A 198 12.79 -10.73 7.36
N ASN A 199 14.03 -10.38 7.65
CA ASN A 199 14.51 -9.01 7.42
C ASN A 199 14.62 -8.83 5.90
N GLY A 200 14.20 -7.67 5.36
CA GLY A 200 14.06 -7.42 3.91
C GLY A 200 15.33 -7.69 3.07
N VAL A 201 16.52 -7.67 3.69
CA VAL A 201 17.80 -8.00 3.04
C VAL A 201 17.92 -9.48 2.67
N ASN A 202 17.23 -10.38 3.39
CA ASN A 202 17.26 -11.82 3.10
C ASN A 202 16.27 -12.19 1.98
N PHE A 203 15.15 -11.46 1.83
CA PHE A 203 14.18 -11.74 0.78
C PHE A 203 14.74 -11.49 -0.62
N SER A 204 15.44 -10.36 -0.85
CA SER A 204 15.99 -10.04 -2.17
C SER A 204 16.98 -11.11 -2.64
N ARG A 205 17.91 -11.54 -1.78
CA ARG A 205 18.86 -12.62 -2.10
C ARG A 205 18.16 -13.97 -2.34
N GLN A 206 17.17 -14.31 -1.52
CA GLN A 206 16.44 -15.56 -1.69
C GLN A 206 15.53 -15.56 -2.94
N PHE A 207 14.96 -14.41 -3.29
CA PHE A 207 14.15 -14.25 -4.50
C PHE A 207 15.03 -14.28 -5.75
N ALA A 208 16.18 -13.60 -5.73
CA ALA A 208 17.18 -13.69 -6.80
C ALA A 208 17.63 -15.14 -7.02
N LYS A 209 17.99 -15.85 -5.92
CA LYS A 209 18.32 -17.28 -6.00
C LYS A 209 17.17 -18.13 -6.57
N PHE A 210 15.93 -17.83 -6.20
CA PHE A 210 14.76 -18.53 -6.74
C PHE A 210 14.57 -18.29 -8.25
N GLN A 211 14.85 -17.07 -8.74
CA GLN A 211 14.84 -16.78 -10.18
C GLN A 211 15.97 -17.50 -10.92
N GLU A 212 17.16 -17.59 -10.32
CA GLU A 212 18.28 -18.36 -10.87
C GLU A 212 17.98 -19.87 -10.89
N GLU A 213 17.36 -20.42 -9.84
CA GLU A 213 16.97 -21.84 -9.75
C GLU A 213 15.84 -22.21 -10.75
N HIS A 214 15.04 -21.23 -11.19
CA HIS A 214 13.88 -21.43 -12.07
C HIS A 214 13.81 -20.36 -13.17
N PRO A 215 14.75 -20.37 -14.13
CA PRO A 215 14.81 -19.35 -15.18
C PRO A 215 13.54 -19.37 -16.04
N GLY A 216 13.05 -18.18 -16.41
CA GLY A 216 11.85 -18.01 -17.24
C GLY A 216 10.52 -18.17 -16.51
N PHE A 217 10.48 -18.76 -15.30
CA PHE A 217 9.22 -18.92 -14.56
C PHE A 217 8.63 -17.58 -14.11
N ILE A 218 9.47 -16.65 -13.66
CA ILE A 218 9.06 -15.29 -13.27
C ILE A 218 9.13 -14.40 -14.50
N ARG A 219 7.96 -14.02 -15.03
CA ARG A 219 7.81 -13.21 -16.25
C ARG A 219 7.95 -11.71 -15.99
N GLU A 220 7.52 -11.29 -14.79
CA GLU A 220 7.56 -9.90 -14.34
C GLU A 220 7.60 -9.86 -12.81
N ALA A 221 8.35 -8.92 -12.24
CA ALA A 221 8.42 -8.71 -10.80
C ALA A 221 8.55 -7.21 -10.50
N GLN A 222 7.44 -6.60 -10.11
CA GLN A 222 7.37 -5.20 -9.73
C GLN A 222 7.06 -5.07 -8.24
N PHE A 223 7.87 -4.29 -7.53
CA PHE A 223 7.65 -3.94 -6.13
C PHE A 223 7.44 -2.44 -5.98
N GLY A 224 6.39 -2.04 -5.26
CA GLY A 224 6.05 -0.64 -5.06
C GLY A 224 4.59 -0.45 -4.65
N LYS A 225 4.00 0.68 -5.06
CA LYS A 225 2.57 0.96 -4.83
C LYS A 225 1.67 -0.07 -5.53
N ILE A 226 2.09 -0.54 -6.70
CA ILE A 226 1.52 -1.69 -7.42
C ILE A 226 2.58 -2.78 -7.30
N GLY A 227 2.30 -3.78 -6.47
CA GLY A 227 3.17 -4.93 -6.28
C GLY A 227 2.60 -6.12 -7.04
N ILE A 228 3.36 -6.69 -7.96
CA ILE A 228 2.96 -7.87 -8.73
C ILE A 228 4.15 -8.75 -9.07
N ILE A 229 3.96 -10.06 -9.00
CA ILE A 229 4.90 -11.05 -9.51
C ILE A 229 4.11 -11.97 -10.44
N VAL A 230 4.44 -11.97 -11.72
CA VAL A 230 3.78 -12.77 -12.75
C VAL A 230 4.58 -14.04 -13.01
N MET A 231 3.89 -15.18 -13.05
CA MET A 231 4.45 -16.52 -13.11
C MET A 231 3.84 -17.32 -14.26
N GLN A 232 4.69 -17.89 -15.11
CA GLN A 232 4.29 -18.75 -16.23
C GLN A 232 5.39 -19.77 -16.51
N THR A 233 5.06 -21.05 -16.66
CA THR A 233 5.98 -22.04 -17.24
C THR A 233 5.75 -22.17 -18.76
N PRO A 234 6.69 -22.74 -19.52
CA PRO A 234 6.49 -23.03 -20.94
C PRO A 234 5.22 -23.87 -21.20
N PHE A 235 4.96 -24.88 -20.37
CA PHE A 235 3.73 -25.68 -20.46
C PHE A 235 2.46 -24.83 -20.29
N MET A 236 2.47 -23.85 -19.38
CA MET A 236 1.34 -22.95 -19.17
C MET A 236 1.10 -22.05 -20.40
N ALA A 237 2.15 -21.50 -21.00
CA ALA A 237 2.07 -20.71 -22.23
C ALA A 237 1.56 -21.56 -23.40
N ALA A 238 2.17 -22.74 -23.60
CA ALA A 238 1.78 -23.68 -24.64
C ALA A 238 0.32 -24.14 -24.54
N SER A 239 -0.22 -24.25 -23.32
CA SER A 239 -1.62 -24.64 -23.09
C SER A 239 -2.63 -23.53 -23.45
N LEU A 240 -2.19 -22.27 -23.53
CA LEU A 240 -3.06 -21.14 -23.92
C LEU A 240 -3.32 -21.09 -25.43
N VAL A 241 -2.40 -21.63 -26.25
CA VAL A 241 -2.54 -21.72 -27.71
C VAL A 241 -2.95 -23.13 -28.10
N LYS A 242 -4.21 -23.31 -28.49
CA LYS A 242 -4.79 -24.62 -28.81
C LYS A 242 -4.64 -24.95 -30.29
N ALA A 243 -4.27 -26.20 -30.59
CA ALA A 243 -4.21 -26.69 -31.97
C ALA A 243 -5.60 -26.96 -32.58
N THR A 244 -6.57 -27.35 -31.74
CA THR A 244 -7.96 -27.60 -32.16
C THR A 244 -8.94 -26.94 -31.22
N ILE A 245 -9.87 -26.15 -31.78
CA ILE A 245 -11.05 -25.63 -31.08
C ILE A 245 -12.12 -26.71 -31.21
N GLY A 246 -12.55 -27.31 -30.10
CA GLY A 246 -13.64 -28.29 -30.13
C GLY A 246 -15.01 -27.61 -30.16
N ASP A 247 -16.07 -28.33 -30.54
CA ASP A 247 -17.45 -27.80 -30.53
C ASP A 247 -17.99 -27.52 -29.10
N GLU A 248 -17.24 -27.88 -28.07
CA GLU A 248 -17.62 -27.71 -26.68
C GLU A 248 -17.29 -26.31 -26.14
N ALA A 249 -18.11 -25.83 -25.19
CA ALA A 249 -17.94 -24.54 -24.53
C ALA A 249 -16.77 -24.50 -23.52
N ILE A 250 -15.53 -24.76 -23.96
CA ILE A 250 -14.31 -24.90 -23.15
C ILE A 250 -13.08 -24.21 -23.78
N ASN A 251 -13.26 -23.42 -24.83
CA ASN A 251 -12.15 -23.02 -25.70
C ASN A 251 -11.41 -21.75 -25.27
N GLY A 252 -12.01 -20.85 -24.49
CA GLY A 252 -11.32 -19.64 -24.01
C GLY A 252 -10.65 -19.79 -22.65
N ILE A 253 -10.33 -18.63 -22.06
CA ILE A 253 -9.66 -18.49 -20.77
C ILE A 253 -10.69 -18.16 -19.71
N VAL A 254 -10.48 -18.63 -18.48
CA VAL A 254 -11.28 -18.24 -17.32
C VAL A 254 -10.33 -17.58 -16.33
N SER A 255 -10.69 -16.41 -15.78
CA SER A 255 -9.83 -15.72 -14.81
C SER A 255 -10.60 -15.32 -13.56
N ASP A 256 -9.93 -15.42 -12.40
CA ASP A 256 -10.46 -14.99 -11.10
C ASP A 256 -9.31 -14.71 -10.11
N ALA A 257 -9.63 -14.01 -9.02
CA ALA A 257 -8.70 -13.68 -7.94
C ALA A 257 -9.07 -14.39 -6.63
N ALA A 258 -8.16 -15.21 -6.12
CA ALA A 258 -8.27 -15.88 -4.83
C ALA A 258 -7.76 -15.04 -3.66
N HIS A 259 -8.59 -14.96 -2.62
CA HIS A 259 -8.20 -14.47 -1.29
C HIS A 259 -7.74 -15.61 -0.36
N GLY A 260 -6.69 -15.37 0.42
CA GLY A 260 -6.29 -16.25 1.53
C GLY A 260 -5.27 -17.33 1.20
N VAL A 261 -4.73 -17.33 -0.04
CA VAL A 261 -3.49 -18.06 -0.36
C VAL A 261 -2.33 -17.47 0.46
N TRP A 262 -2.24 -16.15 0.50
CA TRP A 262 -1.14 -15.42 1.12
C TRP A 262 -1.40 -15.06 2.58
N LYS A 263 -0.31 -14.92 3.35
CA LYS A 263 -0.36 -14.52 4.76
C LYS A 263 -0.85 -13.09 4.95
N VAL A 264 -0.52 -12.20 4.01
CA VAL A 264 -0.99 -10.82 4.00
C VAL A 264 -2.41 -10.80 3.44
N LYS A 265 -3.35 -10.26 4.22
CA LYS A 265 -4.79 -10.39 3.96
C LYS A 265 -5.26 -9.73 2.65
N ASN A 266 -4.58 -8.67 2.21
CA ASN A 266 -4.95 -7.90 1.03
C ASN A 266 -4.29 -8.43 -0.25
N ASP A 267 -3.32 -9.33 -0.12
CA ASP A 267 -2.65 -9.91 -1.27
C ASP A 267 -3.57 -10.94 -1.94
N LEU A 268 -3.55 -10.98 -3.26
CA LEU A 268 -4.36 -11.88 -4.08
C LEU A 268 -3.45 -12.84 -4.85
N LEU A 269 -3.97 -14.02 -5.11
CA LEU A 269 -3.48 -14.86 -6.20
C LEU A 269 -4.47 -14.71 -7.35
N VAL A 270 -4.05 -14.10 -8.45
CA VAL A 270 -4.83 -14.03 -9.69
C VAL A 270 -4.41 -15.20 -10.57
N VAL A 271 -5.37 -15.97 -11.07
CA VAL A 271 -5.13 -17.12 -11.94
C VAL A 271 -5.99 -16.99 -13.19
N SER A 272 -5.37 -17.23 -14.34
CA SER A 272 -6.05 -17.43 -15.62
C SER A 272 -5.83 -18.86 -16.07
N SER A 273 -6.88 -19.67 -16.15
CA SER A 273 -6.82 -21.08 -16.58
C SER A 273 -7.41 -21.28 -17.96
N THR A 274 -6.92 -22.31 -18.62
CA THR A 274 -7.42 -22.81 -19.91
C THR A 274 -7.71 -24.30 -19.79
N PHE A 275 -8.62 -24.81 -20.59
CA PHE A 275 -8.90 -26.24 -20.65
C PHE A 275 -7.90 -26.94 -21.56
N GLU A 276 -7.21 -27.97 -21.06
CA GLU A 276 -6.35 -28.84 -21.87
C GLU A 276 -7.18 -30.07 -22.29
N PRO A 277 -7.51 -30.22 -23.60
CA PRO A 277 -8.46 -31.22 -24.06
C PRO A 277 -7.84 -32.58 -24.45
N GLU A 278 -6.55 -32.61 -24.77
CA GLU A 278 -5.89 -33.80 -25.36
C GLU A 278 -5.37 -34.74 -24.28
N ALA A 279 -4.36 -34.32 -23.53
CA ALA A 279 -3.68 -35.18 -22.57
C ALA A 279 -4.42 -35.25 -21.23
N LEU A 280 -4.79 -34.10 -20.67
CA LEU A 280 -5.23 -33.97 -19.29
C LEU A 280 -6.74 -33.94 -19.16
N LYS A 281 -7.48 -33.46 -20.16
CA LYS A 281 -8.96 -33.32 -20.15
C LYS A 281 -9.45 -32.54 -18.93
N CYS A 282 -8.71 -31.52 -18.51
CA CYS A 282 -9.04 -30.70 -17.35
C CYS A 282 -8.52 -29.27 -17.47
N TRP A 283 -9.07 -28.36 -16.66
CA TRP A 283 -8.55 -27.00 -16.51
C TRP A 283 -7.16 -26.99 -15.88
N VAL A 284 -6.23 -26.29 -16.52
CA VAL A 284 -4.84 -26.07 -16.12
C VAL A 284 -4.53 -24.57 -16.03
N PRO A 285 -3.64 -24.14 -15.15
CA PRO A 285 -3.26 -22.72 -15.08
C PRO A 285 -2.50 -22.33 -16.35
N GLY A 286 -2.85 -21.19 -16.95
CA GLY A 286 -2.15 -20.57 -18.08
C GLY A 286 -1.31 -19.35 -17.67
N LEU A 287 -1.73 -18.65 -16.60
CA LEU A 287 -0.93 -17.61 -15.93
C LEU A 287 -1.29 -17.55 -14.44
N MET A 288 -0.31 -17.31 -13.58
CA MET A 288 -0.53 -17.05 -12.16
C MET A 288 0.14 -15.75 -11.76
N SER A 289 -0.43 -15.01 -10.82
CA SER A 289 0.21 -13.79 -10.31
C SER A 289 -0.07 -13.56 -8.84
N TRP A 290 0.98 -13.26 -8.08
CA TRP A 290 0.81 -12.63 -6.77
C TRP A 290 0.59 -11.14 -6.99
N THR A 291 -0.37 -10.55 -6.31
CA THR A 291 -0.58 -9.09 -6.30
C THR A 291 -0.77 -8.59 -4.87
N ASN A 292 -0.30 -7.37 -4.57
CA ASN A 292 -0.54 -6.73 -3.26
C ASN A 292 -1.91 -5.99 -3.18
N GLY A 293 -2.74 -6.15 -4.21
CA GLY A 293 -4.08 -5.58 -4.32
C GLY A 293 -4.80 -6.02 -5.60
N GLY A 294 -6.04 -5.54 -5.77
CA GLY A 294 -6.90 -5.89 -6.91
C GLY A 294 -7.45 -4.65 -7.63
N THR A 295 -6.57 -3.70 -8.00
CA THR A 295 -6.96 -2.53 -8.80
C THR A 295 -6.89 -2.85 -10.29
N ALA A 296 -7.50 -2.00 -11.13
CA ALA A 296 -7.39 -2.16 -12.59
C ALA A 296 -5.95 -2.23 -13.09
N GLU A 297 -5.02 -1.54 -12.43
CA GLU A 297 -3.59 -1.59 -12.79
C GLU A 297 -2.95 -2.96 -12.49
N HIS A 298 -3.35 -3.63 -11.41
CA HIS A 298 -2.86 -5.00 -11.14
C HIS A 298 -3.34 -5.98 -12.21
N TYR A 299 -4.63 -5.88 -12.58
CA TYR A 299 -5.20 -6.71 -13.63
C TYR A 299 -4.64 -6.37 -15.02
N ARG A 300 -4.36 -5.09 -15.30
CA ARG A 300 -3.70 -4.66 -16.54
C ARG A 300 -2.36 -5.38 -16.72
N ILE A 301 -1.51 -5.38 -15.70
CA ILE A 301 -0.22 -6.07 -15.77
C ILE A 301 -0.42 -7.59 -15.93
N HIS A 302 -1.32 -8.20 -15.15
CA HIS A 302 -1.62 -9.63 -15.27
C HIS A 302 -2.06 -10.02 -16.69
N PHE A 303 -3.07 -9.35 -17.25
CA PHE A 303 -3.59 -9.66 -18.58
C PHE A 303 -2.60 -9.29 -19.69
N TYR A 304 -1.80 -8.23 -19.54
CA TYR A 304 -0.79 -7.88 -20.53
C TYR A 304 0.23 -9.00 -20.68
N HIS A 305 0.71 -9.58 -19.57
CA HIS A 305 1.62 -10.74 -19.63
C HIS A 305 0.93 -12.03 -20.07
N LEU A 306 -0.39 -12.17 -19.85
CA LEU A 306 -1.17 -13.27 -20.42
C LEU A 306 -1.15 -13.21 -21.96
N PHE A 307 -1.46 -12.02 -22.51
CA PHE A 307 -1.48 -11.79 -23.95
C PHE A 307 -0.08 -11.90 -24.55
N ARG A 308 0.94 -11.37 -23.86
CA ARG A 308 2.34 -11.52 -24.27
C ARG A 308 2.75 -12.98 -24.35
N GLY A 309 2.38 -13.80 -23.36
CA GLY A 309 2.66 -15.24 -23.38
C GLY A 309 1.98 -15.98 -24.53
N ILE A 310 0.75 -15.59 -24.88
CA ILE A 310 0.04 -16.12 -26.06
C ILE A 310 0.74 -15.70 -27.36
N GLY A 311 1.10 -14.42 -27.49
CA GLY A 311 1.77 -13.90 -28.68
C GLY A 311 3.15 -14.51 -28.90
N GLU A 312 3.94 -14.69 -27.84
CA GLU A 312 5.23 -15.37 -27.87
C GLU A 312 5.08 -16.84 -28.33
N GLU A 313 4.11 -17.59 -27.77
CA GLU A 313 3.85 -18.97 -28.17
C GLU A 313 3.34 -19.08 -29.62
N CYS A 314 2.51 -18.14 -30.08
CA CYS A 314 2.07 -18.08 -31.47
C CYS A 314 3.25 -17.85 -32.42
N ALA A 315 4.15 -16.93 -32.07
CA ALA A 315 5.37 -16.67 -32.83
C ALA A 315 6.27 -17.92 -32.90
N GLU A 316 6.46 -18.62 -31.78
CA GLU A 316 7.22 -19.88 -31.74
C GLU A 316 6.61 -20.97 -32.63
N ARG A 317 5.28 -21.01 -32.75
CA ARG A 317 4.54 -21.97 -33.60
C ARG A 317 4.28 -21.47 -35.02
N ASN A 318 4.77 -20.30 -35.40
CA ASN A 318 4.44 -19.62 -36.66
C ASN A 318 2.93 -19.49 -36.92
N LEU A 319 2.18 -19.13 -35.88
CA LEU A 319 0.74 -18.86 -35.92
C LEU A 319 0.49 -17.36 -35.88
N GLU A 320 -0.54 -16.91 -36.58
CA GLU A 320 -1.01 -15.52 -36.50
C GLU A 320 -1.75 -15.30 -35.17
N VAL A 321 -1.45 -14.17 -34.52
CA VAL A 321 -2.14 -13.77 -33.29
C VAL A 321 -3.47 -13.14 -33.66
N SER A 322 -4.57 -13.77 -33.25
CA SER A 322 -5.92 -13.23 -33.40
C SER A 322 -6.54 -12.81 -32.06
N ASP A 323 -7.46 -11.85 -32.10
CA ASP A 323 -8.15 -11.33 -30.91
C ASP A 323 -8.88 -12.42 -30.12
N ASP A 324 -9.44 -13.41 -30.81
CA ASP A 324 -10.22 -14.49 -30.20
C ASP A 324 -9.41 -15.37 -29.23
N LEU A 325 -8.08 -15.42 -29.39
CA LEU A 325 -7.18 -16.10 -28.46
C LEU A 325 -7.20 -15.47 -27.05
N PHE A 326 -7.60 -14.20 -26.95
CA PHE A 326 -7.68 -13.47 -25.69
C PHE A 326 -9.06 -13.57 -25.02
N ALA A 327 -10.02 -14.25 -25.66
CA ALA A 327 -11.38 -14.36 -25.17
C ALA A 327 -11.43 -14.95 -23.74
N ASN A 328 -12.05 -14.19 -22.83
CA ASN A 328 -11.97 -14.46 -21.40
C ASN A 328 -13.33 -14.45 -20.72
N VAL A 329 -13.52 -15.40 -19.81
CA VAL A 329 -14.68 -15.49 -18.94
C VAL A 329 -14.28 -14.96 -17.57
N LEU A 330 -14.83 -13.81 -17.23
CA LEU A 330 -14.53 -13.09 -16.01
C LEU A 330 -15.74 -13.07 -15.07
N ASP A 331 -15.45 -12.74 -13.83
CA ASP A 331 -16.46 -12.20 -12.94
C ASP A 331 -16.79 -10.75 -13.32
N PHE A 332 -17.91 -10.22 -12.81
CA PHE A 332 -18.32 -8.85 -13.15
C PHE A 332 -17.58 -7.77 -12.33
N SER A 333 -16.29 -7.98 -12.06
CA SER A 333 -15.42 -7.04 -11.38
C SER A 333 -15.05 -5.88 -12.31
N THR A 334 -15.34 -4.64 -11.90
CA THR A 334 -15.01 -3.45 -12.71
C THR A 334 -13.50 -3.28 -12.87
N ALA A 335 -12.72 -3.58 -11.82
CA ALA A 335 -11.27 -3.49 -11.87
C ALA A 335 -10.68 -4.50 -12.87
N GLU A 336 -11.20 -5.73 -12.88
CA GLU A 336 -10.73 -6.80 -13.75
C GLU A 336 -11.05 -6.50 -15.22
N ARG A 337 -12.30 -6.12 -15.52
CA ARG A 337 -12.72 -5.71 -16.87
C ARG A 337 -11.88 -4.55 -17.41
N ASN A 338 -11.70 -3.50 -16.60
CA ASN A 338 -10.91 -2.34 -17.03
C ASN A 338 -9.43 -2.69 -17.20
N GLY A 339 -8.88 -3.57 -16.35
CA GLY A 339 -7.52 -4.07 -16.50
C GLY A 339 -7.33 -4.85 -17.80
N PHE A 340 -8.27 -5.75 -18.14
CA PHE A 340 -8.27 -6.50 -19.40
C PHE A 340 -8.27 -5.58 -20.61
N ILE A 341 -9.18 -4.59 -20.66
CA ILE A 341 -9.28 -3.66 -21.78
C ILE A 341 -7.97 -2.87 -21.98
N LEU A 342 -7.39 -2.35 -20.89
CA LEU A 342 -6.13 -1.62 -20.95
C LEU A 342 -4.99 -2.52 -21.41
N ALA A 343 -4.92 -3.75 -20.90
CA ALA A 343 -3.89 -4.72 -21.29
C ALA A 343 -3.96 -5.08 -22.77
N PHE A 344 -5.17 -5.19 -23.31
CA PHE A 344 -5.39 -5.53 -24.72
C PHE A 344 -4.87 -4.42 -25.62
N VAL A 345 -5.17 -3.15 -25.27
CA VAL A 345 -4.64 -1.98 -25.96
C VAL A 345 -3.12 -1.95 -25.89
N ASP A 346 -2.54 -2.16 -24.70
CA ASP A 346 -1.08 -2.13 -24.51
C ASP A 346 -0.36 -3.22 -25.32
N PHE A 347 -0.88 -4.45 -25.29
CA PHE A 347 -0.33 -5.57 -26.08
C PHE A 347 -0.32 -5.24 -27.57
N TRP A 348 -1.46 -4.81 -28.11
CA TRP A 348 -1.62 -4.52 -29.53
C TRP A 348 -0.92 -3.25 -30.01
N HIS A 349 -0.65 -2.31 -29.11
CA HIS A 349 0.19 -1.13 -29.40
C HIS A 349 1.67 -1.51 -29.51
N GLU A 350 2.11 -2.54 -28.79
CA GLU A 350 3.50 -3.03 -28.82
C GLU A 350 3.72 -4.14 -29.86
N HIS A 351 2.66 -4.84 -30.28
CA HIS A 351 2.72 -5.94 -31.25
C HIS A 351 2.50 -5.42 -32.69
N ALA A 352 3.60 -5.21 -33.41
CA ALA A 352 3.59 -4.76 -34.80
C ALA A 352 3.62 -5.94 -35.80
N PRO A 353 3.02 -5.80 -37.00
CA PRO A 353 2.24 -4.66 -37.46
C PRO A 353 0.77 -4.76 -37.02
N ASN A 354 0.28 -3.75 -36.32
CA ASN A 354 -1.15 -3.57 -36.05
C ASN A 354 -1.53 -2.13 -36.43
N GLU A 355 -2.41 -2.00 -37.41
CA GLU A 355 -2.81 -0.71 -37.98
C GLU A 355 -3.99 -0.06 -37.24
N ARG A 356 -4.60 -0.79 -36.28
CA ARG A 356 -5.75 -0.31 -35.51
C ARG A 356 -5.36 0.82 -34.57
N THR A 357 -6.18 1.86 -34.56
CA THR A 357 -6.09 2.99 -33.63
C THR A 357 -6.43 2.56 -32.20
N ILE A 358 -6.04 3.39 -31.21
CA ILE A 358 -6.38 3.15 -29.80
C ILE A 358 -7.89 3.05 -29.60
N ASP A 359 -8.70 3.87 -30.29
CA ASP A 359 -10.15 3.86 -30.16
C ASP A 359 -10.77 2.57 -30.74
N GLU A 360 -10.22 2.04 -31.85
CA GLU A 360 -10.64 0.75 -32.41
C GLU A 360 -10.30 -0.41 -31.47
N LEU A 361 -9.13 -0.38 -30.81
CA LEU A 361 -8.75 -1.38 -29.81
C LEU A 361 -9.62 -1.31 -28.55
N LEU A 362 -9.99 -0.12 -28.11
CA LEU A 362 -10.92 0.10 -26.99
C LEU A 362 -12.34 -0.41 -27.30
N ASP A 363 -12.76 -0.38 -28.56
CA ASP A 363 -14.04 -0.95 -29.02
C ASP A 363 -13.97 -2.48 -29.23
N ALA A 364 -12.83 -3.01 -29.65
CA ALA A 364 -12.62 -4.43 -29.85
C ALA A 364 -12.54 -5.22 -28.54
N ALA A 365 -11.80 -4.75 -27.54
CA ALA A 365 -11.54 -5.51 -26.31
C ALA A 365 -12.80 -5.98 -25.55
N PRO A 366 -13.87 -5.18 -25.39
CA PRO A 366 -15.10 -5.63 -24.73
C PRO A 366 -15.82 -6.78 -25.45
N LYS A 367 -15.60 -6.95 -26.77
CA LYS A 367 -16.18 -8.04 -27.58
C LYS A 367 -15.56 -9.41 -27.26
N LEU A 368 -14.48 -9.43 -26.47
CA LEU A 368 -13.77 -10.64 -26.04
C LEU A 368 -14.13 -11.08 -24.61
N LEU A 369 -15.02 -10.34 -23.94
CA LEU A 369 -15.37 -10.60 -22.55
C LEU A 369 -16.74 -11.24 -22.39
N LYS A 370 -16.78 -12.37 -21.70
CA LYS A 370 -18.00 -13.05 -21.27
C LYS A 370 -18.08 -13.08 -19.74
N GLY A 371 -19.28 -12.90 -19.21
CA GLY A 371 -19.53 -12.87 -17.77
C GLY A 371 -20.01 -14.21 -17.23
N CYS A 372 -19.64 -14.53 -15.99
CA CYS A 372 -20.07 -15.74 -15.33
C CYS A 372 -21.58 -15.77 -15.03
N ALA A 373 -22.35 -16.59 -15.76
CA ALA A 373 -23.79 -16.72 -15.55
C ALA A 373 -24.16 -17.30 -14.16
N GLN A 374 -23.25 -18.06 -13.54
CA GLN A 374 -23.48 -18.57 -12.18
C GLN A 374 -23.53 -17.44 -11.15
N HIS A 375 -22.71 -16.41 -11.31
CA HIS A 375 -22.74 -15.25 -10.42
C HIS A 375 -24.08 -14.50 -10.44
N PHE A 376 -24.72 -14.40 -11.60
CA PHE A 376 -26.07 -13.86 -11.71
C PHE A 376 -27.11 -14.76 -11.01
N ARG A 377 -27.04 -16.08 -11.22
CA ARG A 377 -27.95 -17.06 -10.58
C ARG A 377 -27.79 -17.09 -9.06
N ASP A 378 -26.57 -17.03 -8.55
CA ASP A 378 -26.29 -16.99 -7.12
C ASP A 378 -26.83 -15.72 -6.48
N GLN A 379 -26.77 -14.60 -7.20
CA GLN A 379 -27.40 -13.36 -6.75
C GLN A 379 -28.92 -13.43 -6.74
N ILE A 380 -29.56 -14.03 -7.75
CA ILE A 380 -31.01 -14.28 -7.71
C ILE A 380 -31.36 -15.05 -6.44
N ASN A 381 -30.60 -16.11 -6.14
CA ASN A 381 -30.79 -16.92 -4.95
C ASN A 381 -30.55 -16.17 -3.63
N ARG A 382 -29.63 -15.20 -3.60
CA ARG A 382 -29.41 -14.32 -2.44
C ARG A 382 -30.54 -13.31 -2.29
N VAL A 383 -30.87 -12.59 -3.35
CA VAL A 383 -31.83 -11.49 -3.33
C VAL A 383 -33.24 -11.98 -3.05
N LYS A 384 -33.66 -13.09 -3.66
CA LYS A 384 -34.99 -13.68 -3.43
C LYS A 384 -35.24 -14.10 -1.97
N LYS A 385 -34.18 -14.36 -1.20
CA LYS A 385 -34.26 -14.72 0.23
C LYS A 385 -34.33 -13.50 1.15
N ILE A 386 -34.17 -12.29 0.63
CA ILE A 386 -34.31 -11.06 1.41
C ILE A 386 -35.80 -10.72 1.49
N SER A 387 -36.47 -11.19 2.54
CA SER A 387 -37.93 -11.01 2.74
C SER A 387 -38.40 -9.54 2.68
N ALA A 388 -37.52 -8.60 3.01
CA ALA A 388 -37.82 -7.17 2.91
C ALA A 388 -37.82 -6.63 1.47
N ILE A 389 -37.20 -7.33 0.51
CA ILE A 389 -37.16 -7.00 -0.92
C ILE A 389 -38.20 -7.80 -1.70
N VAL A 390 -38.25 -9.10 -1.44
CA VAL A 390 -39.14 -10.04 -2.12
C VAL A 390 -40.04 -10.65 -1.07
N ASP A 391 -41.34 -10.45 -1.23
CA ASP A 391 -42.35 -11.16 -0.43
C ASP A 391 -42.13 -12.67 -0.55
N PRO A 392 -42.05 -13.43 0.57
CA PRO A 392 -41.90 -14.88 0.54
C PRO A 392 -42.90 -15.60 -0.39
N ALA A 393 -44.13 -15.08 -0.53
CA ALA A 393 -45.14 -15.65 -1.43
C ALA A 393 -44.85 -15.41 -2.92
N LYS A 394 -43.90 -14.53 -3.27
CA LYS A 394 -43.55 -14.13 -4.64
C LYS A 394 -42.14 -14.53 -5.06
N ILE A 395 -41.46 -15.39 -4.28
CA ILE A 395 -40.08 -15.84 -4.55
C ILE A 395 -39.96 -16.48 -5.94
N ASP A 396 -40.91 -17.37 -6.29
CA ASP A 396 -40.89 -18.07 -7.58
C ASP A 396 -41.14 -17.11 -8.75
N ILE A 397 -42.03 -16.12 -8.54
CA ILE A 397 -42.30 -15.06 -9.53
C ILE A 397 -41.04 -14.21 -9.76
N PHE A 398 -40.35 -13.81 -8.68
CA PHE A 398 -39.10 -13.05 -8.76
C PHE A 398 -38.03 -13.80 -9.55
N GLU A 399 -37.83 -15.08 -9.22
CA GLU A 399 -36.85 -15.93 -9.88
C GLU A 399 -37.17 -16.13 -11.36
N ASN A 400 -38.45 -16.36 -11.70
CA ASN A 400 -38.89 -16.53 -13.08
C ASN A 400 -38.68 -15.26 -13.91
N TYR A 401 -39.00 -14.08 -13.37
CA TYR A 401 -38.77 -12.83 -14.09
C TYR A 401 -37.26 -12.59 -14.30
N ALA A 402 -36.43 -12.78 -13.27
CA ALA A 402 -34.98 -12.57 -13.38
C ALA A 402 -34.33 -13.54 -14.37
N LYS A 403 -34.71 -14.83 -14.33
CA LYS A 403 -34.21 -15.84 -15.28
C LYS A 403 -34.67 -15.59 -16.72
N LYS A 404 -35.86 -15.00 -16.92
CA LYS A 404 -36.37 -14.70 -18.27
C LYS A 404 -35.48 -13.71 -19.02
N LEU A 405 -34.79 -12.82 -18.32
CA LEU A 405 -33.83 -11.87 -18.91
C LEU A 405 -32.67 -12.57 -19.64
N LEU A 406 -32.25 -13.76 -19.18
CA LEU A 406 -31.22 -14.57 -19.86
C LEU A 406 -31.70 -15.17 -21.19
N LYS A 407 -33.00 -15.15 -21.46
CA LYS A 407 -33.63 -15.74 -22.66
C LYS A 407 -34.14 -14.68 -23.64
N CYS A 408 -34.00 -13.39 -23.32
CA CYS A 408 -34.43 -12.31 -24.20
C CYS A 408 -33.40 -12.16 -25.34
N HIS A 409 -33.88 -12.13 -26.58
CA HIS A 409 -33.01 -12.04 -27.76
C HIS A 409 -32.99 -10.65 -28.40
N SER A 410 -33.94 -9.77 -28.07
CA SER A 410 -33.96 -8.37 -28.51
C SER A 410 -33.93 -7.40 -27.33
N MET A 411 -33.41 -6.19 -27.58
CA MET A 411 -33.39 -5.12 -26.57
C MET A 411 -34.80 -4.70 -26.15
N ASP A 412 -35.75 -4.70 -27.06
CA ASP A 412 -37.15 -4.35 -26.78
C ASP A 412 -37.82 -5.36 -25.86
N GLU A 413 -37.66 -6.66 -26.16
CA GLU A 413 -38.15 -7.75 -25.30
C GLU A 413 -37.53 -7.67 -23.91
N PHE A 414 -36.21 -7.44 -23.86
CA PHE A 414 -35.49 -7.30 -22.59
C PHE A 414 -36.00 -6.12 -21.79
N ASN A 415 -36.09 -4.93 -22.39
CA ASN A 415 -36.54 -3.71 -21.70
C ASN A 415 -38.00 -3.85 -21.23
N LEU A 416 -38.87 -4.47 -22.03
CA LEU A 416 -40.22 -4.81 -21.62
C LEU A 416 -40.23 -5.71 -20.37
N HIS A 417 -39.40 -6.77 -20.35
CA HIS A 417 -39.31 -7.68 -19.22
C HIS A 417 -38.67 -7.06 -17.99
N ALA A 418 -37.61 -6.26 -18.15
CA ALA A 418 -36.96 -5.53 -17.08
C ALA A 418 -37.93 -4.51 -16.45
N ASN A 419 -38.71 -3.79 -17.26
CA ASN A 419 -39.73 -2.87 -16.76
C ASN A 419 -40.85 -3.60 -16.00
N LYS A 420 -41.29 -4.77 -16.49
CA LYS A 420 -42.22 -5.64 -15.75
C LYS A 420 -41.63 -6.12 -14.42
N PHE A 421 -40.34 -6.47 -14.39
CA PHE A 421 -39.63 -6.85 -13.17
C PHE A 421 -39.57 -5.70 -12.16
N ILE A 422 -39.18 -4.49 -12.61
CA ILE A 422 -39.10 -3.30 -11.75
C ILE A 422 -40.47 -2.94 -11.17
N LYS A 423 -41.54 -3.02 -11.97
CA LYS A 423 -42.92 -2.79 -11.51
C LYS A 423 -43.36 -3.83 -10.46
N ALA A 424 -43.03 -5.10 -10.66
CA ALA A 424 -43.38 -6.17 -9.72
C ALA A 424 -42.54 -6.15 -8.42
N PHE A 425 -41.28 -5.72 -8.52
CA PHE A 425 -40.29 -5.73 -7.44
C PHE A 425 -39.53 -4.40 -7.35
N PRO A 426 -40.20 -3.28 -7.02
CA PRO A 426 -39.59 -1.95 -7.04
C PRO A 426 -38.38 -1.82 -6.11
N ARG A 427 -38.35 -2.58 -5.01
CA ARG A 427 -37.21 -2.59 -4.07
C ARG A 427 -35.96 -3.29 -4.63
N ALA A 428 -36.09 -4.07 -5.70
CA ALA A 428 -34.98 -4.71 -6.41
C ALA A 428 -34.49 -3.88 -7.62
N GLU A 429 -35.04 -2.67 -7.85
CA GLU A 429 -34.71 -1.82 -8.99
C GLU A 429 -33.20 -1.51 -9.09
N SER A 430 -32.56 -1.17 -7.97
CA SER A 430 -31.13 -0.87 -7.95
C SER A 430 -30.25 -2.06 -8.33
N TRP A 431 -30.68 -3.29 -7.99
CA TRP A 431 -30.01 -4.52 -8.39
C TRP A 431 -30.16 -4.77 -9.88
N ILE A 432 -31.37 -4.69 -10.42
CA ILE A 432 -31.56 -4.96 -11.84
C ILE A 432 -30.98 -3.85 -12.73
N ARG A 433 -31.08 -2.58 -12.34
CA ARG A 433 -30.46 -1.47 -13.08
C ARG A 433 -28.95 -1.59 -13.18
N TRP A 434 -28.30 -2.16 -12.16
CA TRP A 434 -26.87 -2.46 -12.25
C TRP A 434 -26.59 -3.47 -13.37
N TRP A 435 -27.38 -4.55 -13.46
CA TRP A 435 -27.28 -5.55 -14.51
C TRP A 435 -27.60 -5.00 -15.91
N MET A 436 -28.43 -3.96 -15.99
CA MET A 436 -28.80 -3.29 -17.24
C MET A 436 -27.74 -2.31 -17.76
N LEU A 437 -26.69 -2.01 -16.99
CA LEU A 437 -25.61 -1.13 -17.49
C LEU A 437 -24.96 -1.80 -18.71
N PRO A 438 -24.75 -1.07 -19.83
CA PRO A 438 -24.27 -1.67 -21.09
C PRO A 438 -23.01 -2.52 -20.93
N ALA A 439 -22.10 -2.06 -20.08
CA ALA A 439 -20.81 -2.72 -19.83
C ALA A 439 -20.90 -4.01 -18.98
N HIS A 440 -22.06 -4.33 -18.40
CA HIS A 440 -22.34 -5.60 -17.71
C HIS A 440 -23.34 -6.45 -18.50
N ALA A 441 -24.35 -5.80 -19.08
CA ALA A 441 -25.39 -6.45 -19.84
C ALA A 441 -24.83 -7.21 -21.06
N SER A 442 -23.90 -6.59 -21.79
CA SER A 442 -23.24 -7.17 -22.96
C SER A 442 -22.45 -8.45 -22.68
N MET A 443 -21.95 -8.61 -21.45
CA MET A 443 -21.19 -9.79 -21.02
C MET A 443 -22.10 -10.98 -20.65
N LEU A 444 -23.41 -10.79 -20.46
CA LEU A 444 -24.31 -11.83 -19.92
C LEU A 444 -25.57 -12.07 -20.75
N PHE A 445 -26.24 -11.00 -21.19
CA PHE A 445 -27.57 -11.09 -21.79
C PHE A 445 -27.48 -11.16 -23.32
N PRO A 446 -28.11 -12.17 -23.96
CA PRO A 446 -28.07 -12.30 -25.42
C PRO A 446 -28.54 -11.03 -26.15
N SER A 447 -29.52 -10.30 -25.60
CA SER A 447 -30.07 -9.06 -26.17
C SER A 447 -29.09 -7.88 -26.23
N PHE A 448 -28.00 -7.90 -25.47
CA PHE A 448 -26.96 -6.85 -25.47
C PHE A 448 -25.60 -7.36 -25.96
N ARG A 449 -25.53 -8.62 -26.42
CA ARG A 449 -24.28 -9.27 -26.79
C ARG A 449 -23.60 -8.49 -27.92
N ILE A 450 -22.34 -8.13 -27.69
CA ILE A 450 -21.46 -7.52 -28.69
C ILE A 450 -20.38 -8.49 -29.20
N MET A 451 -20.17 -9.61 -28.51
CA MET A 451 -19.35 -10.75 -28.93
C MET A 451 -20.04 -11.53 -30.05
N THR A 452 -19.26 -12.12 -30.97
CA THR A 452 -19.80 -13.00 -32.02
C THR A 452 -20.51 -14.22 -31.40
N LEU A 453 -21.55 -14.74 -32.07
CA LEU A 453 -22.32 -15.87 -31.54
C LEU A 453 -21.46 -17.15 -31.43
N GLU A 454 -20.59 -17.36 -32.42
CA GLU A 454 -19.68 -18.50 -32.46
C GLU A 454 -18.70 -18.50 -31.27
N LEU A 455 -17.97 -17.39 -31.09
CA LEU A 455 -17.06 -17.23 -29.95
C LEU A 455 -17.83 -17.36 -28.64
N TRP A 456 -18.98 -16.70 -28.51
CA TRP A 456 -19.82 -16.79 -27.31
C TRP A 456 -20.19 -18.23 -26.95
N ASN A 457 -20.54 -19.06 -27.93
CA ASN A 457 -20.91 -20.46 -27.70
C ASN A 457 -19.69 -21.34 -27.38
N SER A 458 -18.50 -20.99 -27.89
CA SER A 458 -17.25 -21.69 -27.60
C SER A 458 -16.71 -21.46 -26.17
N LEU A 459 -17.15 -20.40 -25.50
CA LEU A 459 -16.71 -20.04 -24.15
C LEU A 459 -17.58 -20.67 -23.05
N PRO A 460 -16.99 -21.10 -21.91
CA PRO A 460 -17.77 -21.62 -20.80
C PRO A 460 -18.73 -20.57 -20.26
N ALA A 461 -19.85 -21.01 -19.70
CA ALA A 461 -20.85 -20.12 -19.13
C ALA A 461 -20.52 -19.67 -17.68
N THR A 462 -19.49 -20.23 -17.05
CA THR A 462 -19.17 -19.99 -15.63
C THR A 462 -17.67 -19.96 -15.36
N THR A 463 -17.29 -19.24 -14.29
CA THR A 463 -15.93 -19.19 -13.73
C THR A 463 -15.65 -20.34 -12.75
N ASN A 464 -16.48 -21.40 -12.73
CA ASN A 464 -16.32 -22.53 -11.80
C ASN A 464 -14.98 -23.25 -11.92
N ALA A 465 -14.36 -23.19 -13.11
CA ALA A 465 -13.01 -23.70 -13.35
C ALA A 465 -11.99 -23.08 -12.38
N GLU A 466 -12.06 -21.76 -12.17
CA GLU A 466 -11.16 -21.04 -11.28
C GLU A 466 -11.45 -21.33 -9.81
N GLU A 467 -12.72 -21.39 -9.41
CA GLU A 467 -13.04 -21.82 -8.04
C GLU A 467 -12.48 -23.21 -7.71
N ALA A 468 -12.54 -24.14 -8.68
CA ALA A 468 -11.95 -25.46 -8.54
C ALA A 468 -10.42 -25.41 -8.53
N MET A 469 -9.80 -24.54 -9.35
CA MET A 469 -8.36 -24.31 -9.39
C MET A 469 -7.85 -23.79 -8.04
N HIS A 470 -8.49 -22.76 -7.50
CA HIS A 470 -8.21 -22.22 -6.17
C HIS A 470 -8.31 -23.29 -5.10
N TRP A 471 -9.33 -24.16 -5.15
CA TRP A 471 -9.44 -25.27 -4.20
C TRP A 471 -8.28 -26.28 -4.32
N LYS A 472 -7.86 -26.63 -5.54
CA LYS A 472 -6.69 -27.49 -5.76
C LYS A 472 -5.41 -26.86 -5.20
N ILE A 473 -5.21 -25.56 -5.40
CA ILE A 473 -4.07 -24.82 -4.84
C ILE A 473 -4.11 -24.85 -3.31
N TYR A 474 -5.28 -24.64 -2.69
CA TYR A 474 -5.41 -24.75 -1.24
C TYR A 474 -5.14 -26.16 -0.72
N ALA A 475 -5.56 -27.19 -1.45
CA ALA A 475 -5.33 -28.58 -1.08
C ALA A 475 -3.85 -28.95 -1.21
N ALA A 476 -3.16 -28.47 -2.25
CA ALA A 476 -1.76 -28.77 -2.52
C ALA A 476 -0.80 -27.98 -1.63
N LEU A 477 -1.03 -26.68 -1.45
CA LEU A 477 -0.07 -25.77 -0.82
C LEU A 477 -0.51 -25.31 0.58
N GLY A 478 -1.78 -25.45 0.93
CA GLY A 478 -2.35 -24.88 2.15
C GLY A 478 -2.81 -23.43 1.98
N LYS A 479 -2.87 -22.69 3.09
CA LYS A 479 -3.35 -21.30 3.15
C LYS A 479 -2.43 -20.44 4.01
N PHE A 480 -2.47 -19.12 3.79
CA PHE A 480 -1.69 -18.12 4.53
C PHE A 480 -0.16 -18.27 4.39
N LEU A 481 0.29 -18.57 3.18
CA LEU A 481 1.68 -18.78 2.83
C LEU A 481 2.48 -17.46 2.88
N ALA A 482 3.73 -17.53 3.33
CA ALA A 482 4.66 -16.44 3.09
C ALA A 482 4.94 -16.32 1.58
N LEU A 483 5.25 -15.12 1.08
CA LEU A 483 5.36 -14.88 -0.36
C LEU A 483 6.33 -15.86 -1.05
N LEU A 484 7.58 -15.93 -0.62
CA LEU A 484 8.57 -16.82 -1.26
C LEU A 484 8.22 -18.31 -1.13
N GLU A 485 7.65 -18.72 0.00
CA GLU A 485 7.17 -20.09 0.21
C GLU A 485 6.06 -20.43 -0.79
N GLY A 486 5.10 -19.52 -0.97
CA GLY A 486 4.03 -19.69 -1.94
C GLY A 486 4.53 -19.66 -3.38
N LEU A 487 5.50 -18.81 -3.74
CA LEU A 487 6.11 -18.82 -5.09
C LEU A 487 6.76 -20.18 -5.41
N LYS A 488 7.54 -20.73 -4.47
CA LYS A 488 8.14 -22.07 -4.60
C LYS A 488 7.09 -23.17 -4.73
N GLY A 489 6.00 -23.05 -3.96
CA GLY A 489 4.87 -23.97 -4.05
C GLY A 489 4.14 -23.90 -5.39
N LEU A 490 3.89 -22.69 -5.90
CA LEU A 490 3.22 -22.45 -7.17
C LEU A 490 4.04 -22.95 -8.36
N TYR A 491 5.37 -22.82 -8.31
CA TYR A 491 6.26 -23.44 -9.31
C TYR A 491 6.05 -24.96 -9.37
N LYS A 492 6.14 -25.65 -8.22
CA LYS A 492 5.91 -27.11 -8.16
C LYS A 492 4.49 -27.49 -8.59
N PHE A 493 3.50 -26.65 -8.29
CA PHE A 493 2.12 -26.87 -8.70
C PHE A 493 1.93 -26.73 -10.22
N ALA A 494 2.63 -25.79 -10.87
CA ALA A 494 2.64 -25.66 -12.32
C ALA A 494 3.36 -26.85 -12.97
N GLU A 495 4.54 -27.21 -12.46
CA GLU A 495 5.33 -28.35 -12.94
C GLU A 495 4.58 -29.69 -12.83
N TYR A 496 3.74 -29.85 -11.81
CA TYR A 496 2.89 -31.03 -11.67
C TYR A 496 2.00 -31.27 -12.90
N TYR A 497 1.43 -30.21 -13.52
CA TYR A 497 0.61 -30.38 -14.72
C TYR A 497 1.45 -30.69 -15.96
N SER A 498 2.64 -30.11 -16.07
CA SER A 498 3.61 -30.45 -17.13
C SER A 498 3.98 -31.94 -17.06
N GLN A 499 4.37 -32.41 -15.87
CA GLN A 499 4.72 -33.81 -15.62
C GLN A 499 3.55 -34.78 -15.87
N LEU A 500 2.33 -34.40 -15.49
CA LEU A 500 1.14 -35.19 -15.79
C LEU A 500 0.87 -35.31 -17.29
N SER A 501 1.03 -34.21 -18.03
CA SER A 501 0.82 -34.20 -19.48
C SER A 501 1.83 -35.13 -20.15
N GLU A 502 3.10 -35.02 -19.75
CA GLU A 502 4.18 -35.85 -20.28
C GLU A 502 4.00 -37.32 -19.92
N ALA A 503 3.62 -37.64 -18.68
CA ALA A 503 3.34 -39.01 -18.27
C ALA A 503 2.20 -39.63 -19.09
N GLN A 504 1.14 -38.87 -19.34
CA GLN A 504 0.02 -39.33 -20.16
C GLN A 504 0.42 -39.53 -21.63
N LYS A 505 1.23 -38.64 -22.21
CA LYS A 505 1.79 -38.82 -23.56
C LYS A 505 2.63 -40.10 -23.67
N HIS A 506 3.28 -40.50 -22.58
CA HIS A 506 3.99 -41.77 -22.45
C HIS A 506 3.08 -42.96 -22.06
N GLY A 507 1.76 -42.81 -22.09
CA GLY A 507 0.80 -43.89 -21.83
C GLY A 507 0.56 -44.21 -20.35
N VAL A 508 1.09 -43.43 -19.42
CA VAL A 508 0.84 -43.62 -17.98
C VAL A 508 -0.58 -43.20 -17.64
N LYS A 509 -1.34 -44.09 -16.99
CA LYS A 509 -2.72 -43.80 -16.57
C LYS A 509 -2.75 -42.80 -15.42
N ILE A 510 -3.20 -41.57 -15.67
CA ILE A 510 -3.22 -40.50 -14.66
C ILE A 510 -4.54 -40.33 -13.88
N PHE A 511 -5.57 -41.13 -14.16
CA PHE A 511 -6.85 -41.12 -13.42
C PHE A 511 -7.54 -42.49 -13.43
N TYR A 512 -8.40 -42.71 -12.43
CA TYR A 512 -9.23 -43.91 -12.32
C TYR A 512 -10.61 -43.71 -12.95
N GLY A 513 -11.12 -44.73 -13.66
CA GLY A 513 -12.40 -44.69 -14.39
C GLY A 513 -12.26 -44.33 -15.88
N PRO A 514 -13.37 -44.33 -16.64
CA PRO A 514 -13.34 -44.11 -18.09
C PRO A 514 -13.19 -42.63 -18.50
N ASP A 515 -13.43 -41.67 -17.60
CA ASP A 515 -13.41 -40.24 -17.92
C ASP A 515 -13.03 -39.37 -16.71
N ARG A 516 -12.19 -38.35 -16.94
CA ARG A 516 -11.70 -37.37 -15.96
C ARG A 516 -12.63 -36.14 -15.82
N GLN A 517 -13.79 -36.14 -16.46
CA GLN A 517 -14.73 -35.01 -16.52
C GLN A 517 -16.04 -35.25 -15.71
N PRO A 518 -15.97 -35.48 -14.37
CA PRO A 518 -17.15 -35.80 -13.56
C PRO A 518 -18.20 -34.67 -13.55
N TRP A 519 -17.79 -33.43 -13.82
CA TRP A 519 -18.67 -32.28 -13.95
C TRP A 519 -19.63 -32.40 -15.14
N LYS A 520 -19.27 -33.12 -16.22
CA LYS A 520 -20.19 -33.41 -17.34
C LYS A 520 -21.33 -34.31 -16.90
N ARG A 521 -21.03 -35.33 -16.08
CA ARG A 521 -22.07 -36.19 -15.48
C ARG A 521 -23.00 -35.38 -14.60
N SER A 522 -22.46 -34.48 -13.76
CA SER A 522 -23.28 -33.58 -12.95
C SER A 522 -24.14 -32.64 -13.80
N ALA A 523 -23.58 -32.04 -14.87
CA ALA A 523 -24.33 -31.17 -15.77
C ALA A 523 -25.46 -31.91 -16.49
N ALA A 524 -25.20 -33.12 -16.99
CA ALA A 524 -26.21 -33.95 -17.64
C ALA A 524 -27.33 -34.39 -16.67
N SER A 525 -26.98 -34.76 -15.43
CA SER A 525 -27.95 -35.22 -14.43
C SER A 525 -28.76 -34.09 -13.78
N PHE A 526 -28.18 -32.89 -13.60
CA PHE A 526 -28.79 -31.83 -12.78
C PHE A 526 -28.99 -30.49 -13.51
N GLY A 527 -28.47 -30.34 -14.72
CA GLY A 527 -28.45 -29.06 -15.46
C GLY A 527 -27.42 -28.05 -14.93
N TYR A 528 -26.57 -28.44 -13.98
CA TYR A 528 -25.48 -27.62 -13.43
C TYR A 528 -24.33 -28.50 -12.90
N THR A 529 -23.12 -27.92 -12.82
CA THR A 529 -21.87 -28.68 -12.56
C THR A 529 -21.54 -28.95 -11.09
N LYS A 530 -22.37 -28.51 -10.13
CA LYS A 530 -22.10 -28.62 -8.68
C LYS A 530 -23.23 -29.30 -7.90
N PHE A 531 -22.98 -30.44 -7.27
CA PHE A 531 -23.88 -31.05 -6.28
C PHE A 531 -23.84 -30.24 -4.98
N SER A 532 -24.99 -29.84 -4.45
CA SER A 532 -25.15 -28.83 -3.39
C SER A 532 -24.26 -29.04 -2.14
N ARG A 533 -23.40 -28.07 -1.82
CA ARG A 533 -22.84 -27.94 -0.45
C ARG A 533 -23.63 -26.93 0.36
N ARG A 534 -24.23 -27.47 1.43
CA ARG A 534 -24.69 -26.82 2.65
C ARG A 534 -23.87 -25.56 2.98
N GLN A 535 -24.57 -24.46 3.22
CA GLN A 535 -24.03 -23.19 3.72
C GLN A 535 -23.09 -23.46 4.89
N THR A 536 -21.78 -23.34 4.66
CA THR A 536 -20.82 -23.19 5.74
C THR A 536 -20.41 -21.73 5.73
N THR A 537 -20.92 -21.02 6.72
CA THR A 537 -20.58 -19.65 7.09
C THR A 537 -19.07 -19.50 7.25
N LEU A 538 -18.39 -18.94 6.25
CA LEU A 538 -17.03 -18.44 6.45
C LEU A 538 -16.83 -17.04 5.85
N ARG A 539 -16.69 -16.12 6.81
CA ARG A 539 -15.92 -14.86 6.80
C ARG A 539 -16.58 -13.65 6.15
N ALA A 540 -17.25 -12.89 7.02
CA ALA A 540 -17.39 -11.45 6.90
C ALA A 540 -16.01 -10.77 6.88
N ALA A 541 -15.35 -10.74 5.73
CA ALA A 541 -14.47 -9.63 5.41
C ALA A 541 -15.37 -8.50 4.88
N LYS A 542 -15.28 -7.31 5.49
CA LYS A 542 -15.81 -6.10 4.88
C LYS A 542 -14.99 -5.84 3.62
N HIS A 543 -15.43 -6.36 2.48
CA HIS A 543 -14.97 -5.89 1.19
C HIS A 543 -15.54 -4.49 0.97
N ALA A 544 -14.69 -3.54 0.57
CA ALA A 544 -15.19 -2.33 -0.07
C ALA A 544 -15.95 -2.77 -1.34
N ASN A 545 -17.04 -2.09 -1.70
CA ASN A 545 -17.76 -2.39 -2.94
C ASN A 545 -16.77 -2.27 -4.12
N ASP A 546 -16.42 -3.40 -4.70
CA ASP A 546 -15.46 -3.62 -5.78
C ASP A 546 -16.09 -3.40 -7.17
N GLY A 547 -17.32 -2.90 -7.20
CA GLY A 547 -18.11 -2.69 -8.39
C GLY A 547 -19.23 -3.71 -8.57
N ARG A 548 -19.31 -4.75 -7.72
CA ARG A 548 -20.36 -5.78 -7.76
C ARG A 548 -21.79 -5.20 -7.54
N PRO A 549 -22.83 -5.85 -8.08
CA PRO A 549 -24.22 -5.42 -7.93
C PRO A 549 -24.66 -5.44 -6.46
N PRO A 550 -25.62 -4.56 -6.08
CA PRO A 550 -26.17 -4.55 -4.74
C PRO A 550 -27.04 -5.80 -4.52
N ASP A 551 -26.51 -6.83 -3.87
CA ASP A 551 -27.20 -8.11 -3.68
C ASP A 551 -27.47 -8.47 -2.19
N THR A 552 -27.22 -7.53 -1.29
CA THR A 552 -27.49 -7.67 0.15
C THR A 552 -28.69 -6.83 0.56
N GLY A 553 -29.45 -7.27 1.57
CA GLY A 553 -30.63 -6.51 2.05
C GLY A 553 -30.28 -5.09 2.47
N LYS A 554 -29.08 -4.89 3.02
CA LYS A 554 -28.53 -3.58 3.37
C LYS A 554 -28.22 -2.68 2.16
N ALA A 555 -27.80 -3.27 1.04
CA ALA A 555 -27.53 -2.53 -0.18
C ALA A 555 -28.83 -2.22 -0.96
N LEU A 556 -29.78 -3.16 -0.96
CA LEU A 556 -31.02 -3.11 -1.75
C LEU A 556 -32.16 -2.32 -1.13
N LEU A 557 -32.39 -2.43 0.18
CA LEU A 557 -33.43 -1.67 0.88
C LEU A 557 -33.07 -0.18 1.01
N GLY A 558 -31.90 0.19 0.48
CA GLY A 558 -31.09 1.22 1.07
C GLY A 558 -30.86 0.94 2.55
N ARG A 559 -30.17 1.85 3.21
CA ARG A 559 -30.52 2.06 4.61
C ARG A 559 -31.97 2.61 4.55
N LYS A 560 -32.90 2.19 5.45
CA LYS A 560 -33.84 3.20 6.07
C LYS A 560 -32.97 4.43 6.19
N PRO A 561 -33.29 5.64 5.73
CA PRO A 561 -32.33 6.72 5.83
C PRO A 561 -31.83 6.72 7.27
N LYS A 562 -30.62 6.17 7.50
CA LYS A 562 -29.69 6.90 8.31
C LYS A 562 -29.80 8.23 7.62
N LYS A 563 -30.17 9.28 8.34
CA LYS A 563 -29.64 10.62 8.04
C LYS A 563 -28.29 10.35 7.38
N HIS A 564 -28.24 10.43 6.04
CA HIS A 564 -27.22 9.65 5.33
C HIS A 564 -26.02 10.53 5.46
N THR A 565 -25.36 10.49 6.63
CA THR A 565 -24.43 11.51 7.08
C THR A 565 -23.49 11.69 5.91
N PRO A 566 -23.59 12.84 5.21
CA PRO A 566 -22.68 13.08 4.11
C PRO A 566 -21.27 12.79 4.62
N GLU A 567 -20.44 12.20 3.78
CA GLU A 567 -19.05 12.04 4.19
C GLU A 567 -18.51 13.46 4.23
N TYR A 568 -18.36 13.94 5.45
CA TYR A 568 -18.00 15.30 5.75
C TYR A 568 -16.56 15.33 6.21
N GLU A 569 -15.79 16.28 5.70
CA GLU A 569 -14.56 16.72 6.33
C GLU A 569 -14.87 18.01 7.10
N LYS A 570 -14.44 18.08 8.37
CA LYS A 570 -14.58 19.29 9.17
C LYS A 570 -13.78 20.42 8.53
N SER A 571 -14.41 21.59 8.47
CA SER A 571 -13.84 22.81 7.93
C SER A 571 -14.38 24.01 8.72
N TYR A 572 -14.27 25.21 8.17
CA TYR A 572 -14.65 26.44 8.84
C TYR A 572 -16.15 26.74 8.63
N PRO A 573 -16.95 26.96 9.68
CA PRO A 573 -18.34 27.41 9.50
C PRO A 573 -18.36 28.82 8.91
N TRP A 574 -19.28 29.11 7.99
CA TRP A 574 -19.39 30.46 7.41
C TRP A 574 -19.93 31.45 8.44
N LYS A 575 -19.35 32.67 8.49
CA LYS A 575 -19.81 33.76 9.36
C LYS A 575 -19.39 35.12 8.81
N GLN A 576 -20.38 35.96 8.47
CA GLN A 576 -20.17 37.35 8.05
C GLN A 576 -19.14 37.46 6.90
N ASN A 577 -19.50 36.94 5.71
CA ASN A 577 -18.67 36.98 4.49
C ASN A 577 -17.28 36.34 4.62
N SER A 578 -17.11 35.35 5.49
CA SER A 578 -15.83 34.68 5.71
C SER A 578 -15.39 33.73 4.60
N CYS A 579 -16.21 33.50 3.59
CA CYS A 579 -16.00 32.46 2.58
C CYS A 579 -14.65 32.57 1.85
N TRP A 580 -14.10 33.77 1.67
CA TRP A 580 -12.76 33.98 1.11
C TRP A 580 -11.66 33.38 2.00
N LEU A 581 -11.74 33.59 3.31
CA LEU A 581 -10.76 33.05 4.25
C LEU A 581 -10.99 31.55 4.45
N ASP A 582 -12.25 31.13 4.53
CA ASP A 582 -12.60 29.73 4.77
C ASP A 582 -12.15 28.83 3.60
N CYS A 583 -12.37 29.27 2.35
CA CYS A 583 -11.96 28.54 1.15
C CYS A 583 -10.43 28.52 1.00
N SER A 584 -9.75 29.66 1.22
CA SER A 584 -8.28 29.72 1.12
C SER A 584 -7.60 28.85 2.16
N LEU A 585 -8.02 28.90 3.42
CA LEU A 585 -7.51 28.02 4.47
C LEU A 585 -7.79 26.54 4.17
N THR A 586 -8.94 26.24 3.55
CA THR A 586 -9.28 24.87 3.14
C THR A 586 -8.33 24.30 2.10
N LEU A 587 -8.03 25.06 1.04
CA LEU A 587 -7.08 24.62 0.04
C LEU A 587 -5.64 24.57 0.60
N ILE A 588 -5.24 25.53 1.43
CA ILE A 588 -3.92 25.53 2.09
C ILE A 588 -3.75 24.28 2.96
N CYS A 589 -4.77 23.91 3.76
CA CYS A 589 -4.73 22.70 4.57
C CYS A 589 -4.64 21.44 3.69
N ALA A 590 -5.40 21.39 2.59
CA ALA A 590 -5.34 20.27 1.65
C ALA A 590 -3.96 20.14 0.99
N ALA A 591 -3.33 21.26 0.62
CA ALA A 591 -1.98 21.27 0.07
C ALA A 591 -0.94 20.84 1.12
N ALA A 592 -0.92 21.49 2.28
CA ALA A 592 0.01 21.22 3.37
C ALA A 592 -0.12 19.80 3.94
N SER A 593 -1.28 19.17 3.86
CA SER A 593 -1.43 17.76 4.28
C SER A 593 -0.55 16.78 3.52
N ARG A 594 -0.05 17.16 2.34
CA ARG A 594 0.79 16.30 1.48
C ARG A 594 2.24 16.24 1.93
N ASP A 595 2.70 17.24 2.67
CA ASP A 595 4.09 17.39 3.08
C ASP A 595 4.25 17.99 4.48
N PHE A 596 3.20 18.05 5.31
CA PHE A 596 3.15 18.82 6.56
C PHE A 596 4.44 18.71 7.39
N ASP A 597 4.83 17.50 7.81
CA ASP A 597 6.01 17.29 8.67
C ASP A 597 7.33 17.76 8.04
N ARG A 598 7.51 17.54 6.73
CA ARG A 598 8.76 17.83 6.01
C ARG A 598 8.76 19.18 5.29
N GLY A 599 7.59 19.81 5.17
CA GLY A 599 7.33 21.04 4.45
C GLY A 599 6.90 22.11 5.43
N MET A 600 5.59 22.34 5.57
CA MET A 600 5.07 23.45 6.39
C MET A 600 5.58 23.43 7.83
N ASP A 601 5.59 22.29 8.52
CA ASP A 601 6.02 22.21 9.92
C ASP A 601 7.52 22.52 10.05
N ALA A 602 8.36 21.83 9.27
CA ALA A 602 9.81 21.99 9.27
C ALA A 602 10.30 23.35 8.76
N MET A 603 9.57 23.99 7.85
CA MET A 603 9.96 25.30 7.30
C MET A 603 9.47 26.46 8.18
N PHE A 604 8.48 26.23 9.04
CA PHE A 604 7.87 27.25 9.88
C PHE A 604 8.28 27.08 11.36
N SER A 605 8.92 25.97 11.75
CA SER A 605 9.33 25.67 13.12
C SER A 605 10.13 26.78 13.78
N ASP A 606 11.00 27.42 13.00
CA ASP A 606 11.98 28.41 13.48
C ASP A 606 11.48 29.85 13.37
N LEU A 607 10.19 30.02 13.07
CA LEU A 607 9.56 31.34 13.08
C LEU A 607 9.24 31.78 14.52
N PRO A 608 9.35 33.09 14.83
CA PRO A 608 8.88 33.63 16.11
C PRO A 608 7.42 33.29 16.36
N ALA A 609 7.06 33.01 17.62
CA ALA A 609 5.70 32.60 18.00
C ALA A 609 4.62 33.63 17.64
N ASP A 610 4.98 34.91 17.61
CA ASP A 610 4.10 36.04 17.25
C ASP A 610 4.03 36.30 15.74
N HIS A 611 4.81 35.59 14.92
CA HIS A 611 4.76 35.72 13.48
C HIS A 611 3.40 35.22 12.92
N PRO A 612 2.72 35.96 12.03
CA PRO A 612 1.42 35.55 11.48
C PRO A 612 1.42 34.16 10.81
N LEU A 613 2.53 33.77 10.18
CA LEU A 613 2.69 32.43 9.60
C LEU A 613 2.72 31.30 10.64
N GLN A 614 3.16 31.53 11.90
CA GLN A 614 3.03 30.53 12.97
C GLN A 614 1.56 30.28 13.32
N ASN A 615 0.74 31.34 13.32
CA ASN A 615 -0.71 31.20 13.53
C ASN A 615 -1.34 30.34 12.42
N LEU A 616 -0.95 30.58 11.16
CA LEU A 616 -1.37 29.75 10.03
C LEU A 616 -0.94 28.28 10.19
N ARG A 617 0.33 28.03 10.53
CA ARG A 617 0.86 26.68 10.79
C ARG A 617 0.05 25.98 11.88
N GLN A 618 -0.21 26.67 13.00
CA GLN A 618 -0.98 26.12 14.11
C GLN A 618 -2.42 25.77 13.71
N MET A 619 -3.07 26.61 12.90
CA MET A 619 -4.41 26.32 12.38
C MET A 619 -4.43 25.09 11.47
N VAL A 620 -3.42 24.95 10.60
CA VAL A 620 -3.26 23.77 9.75
C VAL A 620 -3.02 22.52 10.60
N TYR A 621 -2.09 22.58 11.57
CA TYR A 621 -1.81 21.50 12.52
C TYR A 621 -3.07 21.05 13.25
N THR A 622 -3.82 21.99 13.86
CA THR A 622 -5.07 21.70 14.59
C THR A 622 -6.09 21.01 13.68
N ARG A 623 -6.17 21.39 12.40
CA ARG A 623 -7.06 20.72 11.45
C ARG A 623 -6.56 19.34 11.04
N LEU A 624 -5.26 19.12 10.85
CA LEU A 624 -4.70 17.84 10.38
C LEU A 624 -4.61 16.76 11.46
N MET A 625 -4.22 17.11 12.69
CA MET A 625 -3.97 16.14 13.78
C MET A 625 -5.23 15.71 14.53
N SER A 626 -6.40 15.95 13.94
CA SER A 626 -7.70 15.88 14.61
C SER A 626 -8.32 14.49 14.66
N VAL A 627 -7.56 13.50 15.13
CA VAL A 627 -8.13 12.23 15.64
C VAL A 627 -9.03 12.49 16.87
N ASP A 628 -8.90 13.66 17.51
CA ASP A 628 -9.55 13.99 18.79
C ASP A 628 -10.57 15.16 18.78
N LEU A 629 -10.98 15.70 17.63
CA LEU A 629 -12.05 16.71 17.59
C LEU A 629 -13.45 16.12 17.88
N SER A 630 -13.56 14.81 18.12
CA SER A 630 -14.77 14.15 18.63
C SER A 630 -14.90 14.20 20.15
N LEU A 631 -13.85 14.59 20.89
CA LEU A 631 -13.87 14.71 22.35
C LEU A 631 -14.32 16.09 22.87
N TYR A 632 -14.37 17.11 22.01
CA TYR A 632 -14.81 18.45 22.40
C TYR A 632 -16.34 18.58 22.30
N GLN A 633 -16.99 18.94 23.42
CA GLN A 633 -18.45 19.09 23.55
C GLN A 633 -19.08 20.05 22.53
N ASP A 634 -18.29 20.99 21.95
CA ASP A 634 -18.72 22.01 20.99
C ASP A 634 -18.59 21.61 19.49
N GLY A 635 -18.20 20.37 19.15
CA GLY A 635 -18.34 19.84 17.78
C GLY A 635 -17.27 20.20 16.74
N GLY A 636 -16.05 20.61 17.13
CA GLY A 636 -14.87 20.74 16.25
C GLY A 636 -14.88 21.88 15.21
N CYS A 637 -15.95 22.06 14.43
CA CYS A 637 -16.13 23.20 13.52
C CYS A 637 -16.18 24.53 14.28
N THR A 638 -16.69 24.54 15.51
CA THR A 638 -16.69 25.71 16.41
C THR A 638 -15.27 26.17 16.75
N LEU A 639 -14.34 25.25 17.03
CA LEU A 639 -12.95 25.57 17.29
C LEU A 639 -12.28 26.16 16.04
N LEU A 640 -12.48 25.52 14.88
CA LEU A 640 -11.97 26.01 13.60
C LEU A 640 -12.53 27.40 13.28
N GLY A 641 -13.83 27.64 13.55
CA GLY A 641 -14.47 28.94 13.41
C GLY A 641 -13.86 30.01 14.34
N LYS A 642 -13.63 29.69 15.62
CA LYS A 642 -12.97 30.58 16.58
C LYS A 642 -11.54 30.92 16.14
N GLN A 643 -10.76 29.92 15.72
CA GLN A 643 -9.40 30.12 15.21
C GLN A 643 -9.41 30.99 13.94
N ARG A 644 -10.31 30.71 12.99
CA ARG A 644 -10.48 31.51 11.77
C ARG A 644 -10.89 32.95 12.08
N ASP A 645 -11.80 33.17 13.03
CA ASP A 645 -12.20 34.50 13.47
C ASP A 645 -11.06 35.26 14.14
N GLY A 646 -10.27 34.58 14.97
CA GLY A 646 -9.05 35.15 15.57
C GLY A 646 -8.03 35.53 14.51
N PHE A 647 -7.79 34.65 13.53
CA PHE A 647 -6.90 34.92 12.42
C PHE A 647 -7.41 36.06 11.54
N ARG A 648 -8.71 36.15 11.28
CA ARG A 648 -9.33 37.27 10.55
C ARG A 648 -9.13 38.61 11.27
N LYS A 649 -9.24 38.64 12.61
CA LYS A 649 -8.94 39.84 13.40
C LYS A 649 -7.47 40.22 13.31
N LEU A 650 -6.57 39.24 13.39
CA LEU A 650 -5.15 39.46 13.19
C LEU A 650 -4.90 40.06 11.81
N LEU A 651 -5.53 39.52 10.76
CA LEU A 651 -5.43 40.05 9.40
C LEU A 651 -5.90 41.49 9.26
N CYS A 652 -6.84 42.00 10.07
CA CYS A 652 -7.22 43.42 10.06
C CYS A 652 -6.15 44.35 10.66
N ASN A 653 -5.30 43.82 11.53
CA ASN A 653 -4.25 44.59 12.20
C ASN A 653 -2.91 44.54 11.44
N VAL A 654 -2.83 43.75 10.37
CA VAL A 654 -1.65 43.61 9.51
C VAL A 654 -1.55 44.84 8.59
N PRO A 655 -0.51 45.67 8.66
CA PRO A 655 -0.38 46.85 7.80
C PRO A 655 -0.48 46.53 6.31
N ASN A 656 -1.20 47.38 5.58
CA ASN A 656 -1.41 47.31 4.12
C ASN A 656 -2.12 46.05 3.61
N THR A 657 -2.66 45.22 4.49
CA THR A 657 -3.53 44.09 4.12
C THR A 657 -4.79 44.59 3.39
N PRO A 658 -5.34 43.85 2.41
CA PRO A 658 -6.63 44.21 1.82
C PRO A 658 -7.81 43.99 2.78
N VAL A 659 -7.59 43.37 3.95
CA VAL A 659 -8.64 42.96 4.90
C VAL A 659 -8.99 44.10 5.87
N GLU A 660 -9.81 45.05 5.41
CA GLU A 660 -10.17 46.26 6.17
C GLU A 660 -11.17 46.01 7.32
N SER A 661 -11.96 44.93 7.24
CA SER A 661 -13.02 44.64 8.21
C SER A 661 -13.20 43.15 8.42
N THR A 662 -13.61 42.77 9.64
CA THR A 662 -13.97 41.40 9.98
C THR A 662 -15.31 40.96 9.40
N THR A 663 -16.10 41.85 8.78
CA THR A 663 -17.41 41.52 8.18
C THR A 663 -17.44 41.66 6.65
N GLY A 664 -16.37 42.19 6.07
CA GLY A 664 -16.26 42.48 4.64
C GLY A 664 -15.95 41.24 3.79
N PHE A 665 -16.45 41.26 2.55
CA PHE A 665 -15.98 40.36 1.49
C PHE A 665 -14.58 40.79 1.03
N ASN A 666 -13.71 39.84 0.70
CA ASN A 666 -12.33 40.14 0.29
C ASN A 666 -11.83 39.21 -0.82
N THR A 667 -10.61 39.47 -1.29
CA THR A 667 -9.88 38.59 -2.20
C THR A 667 -9.54 37.26 -1.53
N ILE A 668 -9.47 36.19 -2.31
CA ILE A 668 -9.29 34.83 -1.79
C ILE A 668 -7.90 34.61 -1.15
N PHE A 669 -6.82 35.07 -1.79
CA PHE A 669 -5.44 34.87 -1.34
C PHE A 669 -4.67 36.19 -1.13
N GLY A 670 -5.27 37.36 -1.37
CA GLY A 670 -4.56 38.64 -1.33
C GLY A 670 -3.88 38.93 0.01
N TRP A 671 -4.49 38.49 1.12
CA TRP A 671 -3.91 38.57 2.47
C TRP A 671 -2.56 37.85 2.63
N MET A 672 -2.31 36.81 1.84
CA MET A 672 -1.15 35.93 1.98
C MET A 672 0.18 36.64 1.70
N TYR A 673 0.19 37.59 0.75
CA TYR A 673 1.36 38.42 0.47
C TYR A 673 1.76 39.27 1.68
N HIS A 674 0.77 39.93 2.29
CA HIS A 674 1.00 40.86 3.38
C HIS A 674 1.48 40.16 4.64
N ILE A 675 0.94 38.98 4.98
CA ILE A 675 1.42 38.23 6.16
C ILE A 675 2.78 37.59 5.96
N SER A 676 3.15 37.27 4.71
CA SER A 676 4.46 36.71 4.39
C SER A 676 5.54 37.79 4.45
N GLY A 677 5.18 39.04 4.14
CA GLY A 677 6.05 40.20 4.19
C GLY A 677 6.02 41.00 5.50
N GLN A 678 5.31 40.55 6.54
CA GLN A 678 5.25 41.27 7.81
C GLN A 678 6.61 41.34 8.50
N ARG A 679 6.99 42.55 8.92
CA ARG A 679 8.16 42.77 9.77
C ARG A 679 7.75 42.57 11.22
N VAL A 680 8.44 41.68 11.91
CA VAL A 680 8.30 41.51 13.37
C VAL A 680 9.40 42.35 14.04
N PRO A 681 9.09 43.27 14.97
CA PRO A 681 10.05 44.26 15.47
C PRO A 681 11.37 43.70 16.01
N HIS A 682 11.36 42.53 16.63
CA HIS A 682 12.52 41.84 17.20
C HIS A 682 13.20 40.85 16.26
N VAL A 683 12.76 40.75 15.00
CA VAL A 683 13.38 39.87 14.00
C VAL A 683 14.25 40.70 13.07
N PRO A 684 15.52 40.32 12.87
CA PRO A 684 16.38 40.97 11.89
C PRO A 684 15.72 41.01 10.51
N GLU A 685 15.93 42.11 9.78
CA GLU A 685 15.32 42.34 8.47
C GLU A 685 15.68 41.26 7.45
N ALA A 686 16.87 40.66 7.60
CA ALA A 686 17.29 39.44 6.92
C ALA A 686 17.27 38.26 7.90
N SER A 687 16.20 37.45 7.86
CA SER A 687 16.08 36.23 8.65
C SER A 687 15.91 35.01 7.75
N PRO A 688 16.90 34.10 7.70
CA PRO A 688 16.84 32.90 6.87
C PRO A 688 15.61 32.02 7.16
N SER A 689 15.13 31.96 8.41
CA SER A 689 13.93 31.18 8.77
C SER A 689 12.66 31.81 8.21
N VAL A 690 12.56 33.14 8.23
CA VAL A 690 11.45 33.89 7.63
C VAL A 690 11.44 33.71 6.12
N ASP A 691 12.59 33.84 5.47
CA ASP A 691 12.70 33.67 4.02
C ASP A 691 12.42 32.22 3.59
N ARG A 692 12.91 31.24 4.36
CA ARG A 692 12.56 29.82 4.17
C ARG A 692 11.04 29.62 4.25
N ALA A 693 10.35 30.17 5.25
CA ALA A 693 8.90 30.08 5.35
C ALA A 693 8.15 30.81 4.22
N LYS A 694 8.59 32.01 3.81
CA LYS A 694 8.04 32.75 2.66
C LYS A 694 8.10 31.90 1.39
N SER A 695 9.20 31.17 1.18
CA SER A 695 9.41 30.33 0.00
C SER A 695 8.36 29.22 -0.17
N TYR A 696 7.61 28.90 0.89
CA TYR A 696 6.50 27.94 0.84
C TYR A 696 5.36 28.42 -0.06
N PHE A 697 5.08 29.73 -0.07
CA PHE A 697 3.97 30.35 -0.83
C PHE A 697 4.46 31.32 -1.92
N SER A 698 5.69 31.79 -1.84
CA SER A 698 6.25 32.82 -2.74
C SER A 698 7.21 32.25 -3.76
N MET A 699 7.01 32.61 -5.02
CA MET A 699 8.06 32.52 -6.04
C MET A 699 8.98 33.71 -5.94
N TRP A 700 10.27 33.50 -6.22
CA TRP A 700 11.29 34.52 -6.13
C TRP A 700 11.83 34.77 -7.51
N THR A 701 11.79 36.02 -7.95
CA THR A 701 12.16 36.43 -9.30
C THR A 701 13.15 37.57 -9.27
N VAL A 702 14.07 37.59 -10.22
CA VAL A 702 14.98 38.72 -10.48
C VAL A 702 14.92 39.07 -11.95
N ALA A 703 14.91 40.38 -12.25
CA ALA A 703 15.12 40.87 -13.60
C ALA A 703 16.61 41.10 -13.79
N PHE A 704 17.20 40.41 -14.77
CA PHE A 704 18.59 40.56 -15.17
C PHE A 704 18.62 41.27 -16.52
N LYS A 705 19.15 42.49 -16.55
CA LYS A 705 19.25 43.28 -17.77
C LYS A 705 20.68 43.27 -18.29
N THR A 706 20.81 43.15 -19.60
CA THR A 706 22.07 43.23 -20.36
C THR A 706 21.95 44.32 -21.40
N CYS A 707 23.03 45.03 -21.67
CA CYS A 707 23.10 46.00 -22.76
C CYS A 707 24.49 45.95 -23.35
N THR A 708 24.60 46.04 -24.68
CA THR A 708 25.89 46.05 -25.40
C THR A 708 26.74 47.28 -25.07
N GLY A 709 26.15 48.30 -24.44
CA GLY A 709 26.84 49.56 -24.17
C GLY A 709 27.16 50.38 -25.42
N SER A 710 27.77 51.54 -25.21
CA SER A 710 28.45 52.30 -26.27
C SER A 710 29.97 52.00 -26.30
N SER A 711 30.55 51.54 -25.19
CA SER A 711 31.98 51.20 -25.05
C SER A 711 32.22 49.90 -24.25
N HIS A 712 31.39 49.60 -23.25
CA HIS A 712 31.45 48.38 -22.44
C HIS A 712 30.04 47.86 -22.16
N ASP A 713 29.88 46.54 -22.03
CA ASP A 713 28.61 45.92 -21.68
C ASP A 713 28.09 46.43 -20.32
N HIS A 714 26.79 46.72 -20.23
CA HIS A 714 26.13 47.06 -18.97
C HIS A 714 25.28 45.90 -18.46
N TYR A 715 25.37 45.65 -17.17
CA TYR A 715 24.60 44.61 -16.47
C TYR A 715 23.85 45.23 -15.29
N GLN A 716 22.59 44.83 -15.08
CA GLN A 716 21.82 45.22 -13.90
C GLN A 716 21.00 44.04 -13.40
N VAL A 717 21.11 43.76 -12.11
CA VAL A 717 20.24 42.79 -11.42
C VAL A 717 19.26 43.56 -10.55
N SER A 718 17.97 43.33 -10.72
CA SER A 718 16.97 43.90 -9.82
C SER A 718 17.04 43.23 -8.44
N PRO A 719 16.56 43.91 -7.38
CA PRO A 719 16.25 43.24 -6.13
C PRO A 719 15.30 42.05 -6.36
N VAL A 720 15.38 41.06 -5.47
CA VAL A 720 14.49 39.90 -5.49
C VAL A 720 13.04 40.35 -5.31
N ARG A 721 12.18 39.98 -6.24
CA ARG A 721 10.75 40.22 -6.20
C ARG A 721 10.02 38.93 -5.80
N LEU A 722 9.26 39.02 -4.72
CA LEU A 722 8.41 37.95 -4.21
C LEU A 722 7.01 38.05 -4.83
N ARG A 723 6.49 36.94 -5.33
CA ARG A 723 5.13 36.86 -5.89
C ARG A 723 4.40 35.60 -5.41
N ASN A 724 3.23 35.80 -4.81
CA ASN A 724 2.44 34.73 -4.17
C ASN A 724 1.24 34.30 -5.01
N ILE A 725 0.83 35.13 -5.97
CA ILE A 725 -0.37 34.94 -6.79
C ILE A 725 -0.01 35.25 -8.24
N TYR A 726 -0.49 34.41 -9.16
CA TYR A 726 -0.29 34.55 -10.59
C TYR A 726 -1.63 34.66 -11.28
N GLN A 727 -1.87 35.79 -11.93
CA GLN A 727 -3.12 35.99 -12.66
C GLN A 727 -2.93 35.62 -14.12
N VAL A 728 -3.82 34.76 -14.62
CA VAL A 728 -3.96 34.46 -16.04
C VAL A 728 -5.22 35.14 -16.57
N HIS A 729 -5.05 36.05 -17.52
CA HIS A 729 -6.12 36.86 -18.10
C HIS A 729 -6.56 36.32 -19.46
N GLN A 730 -7.65 36.86 -20.01
CA GLN A 730 -8.20 36.43 -21.29
C GLN A 730 -7.20 36.50 -22.44
N GLU A 731 -6.30 37.49 -22.47
CA GLU A 731 -5.32 37.61 -23.55
C GLU A 731 -4.33 36.45 -23.55
N LEU A 732 -3.80 36.07 -22.37
CA LEU A 732 -2.97 34.88 -22.23
C LEU A 732 -3.75 33.62 -22.60
N CYS A 733 -5.03 33.54 -22.28
CA CYS A 733 -5.87 32.42 -22.68
C CYS A 733 -5.92 32.26 -24.20
N ARG A 734 -6.00 33.36 -24.95
CA ARG A 734 -5.95 33.34 -26.42
C ARG A 734 -4.58 32.93 -26.92
N THR A 735 -3.51 33.54 -26.39
CA THR A 735 -2.12 33.26 -26.80
C THR A 735 -1.76 31.77 -26.68
N TYR A 736 -2.18 31.10 -25.60
CA TYR A 736 -1.83 29.70 -25.33
C TYR A 736 -2.94 28.70 -25.69
N GLY A 737 -4.00 29.13 -26.41
CA GLY A 737 -5.12 28.28 -26.79
C GLY A 737 -5.86 27.66 -25.60
N GLY A 738 -5.87 28.35 -24.46
CA GLY A 738 -6.44 27.88 -23.21
C GLY A 738 -5.67 26.75 -22.51
N ASP A 739 -4.52 26.28 -23.01
CA ASP A 739 -3.73 25.25 -22.32
C ASP A 739 -2.82 25.88 -21.24
N LEU A 740 -3.20 25.68 -19.97
CA LEU A 740 -2.46 26.22 -18.84
C LEU A 740 -1.04 25.62 -18.72
N ARG A 741 -0.80 24.40 -19.25
CA ARG A 741 0.55 23.81 -19.28
C ARG A 741 1.47 24.58 -20.22
N ARG A 742 0.96 24.97 -21.39
CA ARG A 742 1.74 25.72 -22.38
C ARG A 742 2.13 27.09 -21.83
N TRP A 743 1.17 27.79 -21.21
CA TRP A 743 1.45 29.04 -20.50
C TRP A 743 2.51 28.85 -19.42
N PHE A 744 2.35 27.84 -18.54
CA PHE A 744 3.28 27.62 -17.45
C PHE A 744 4.69 27.32 -17.94
N HIS A 745 4.83 26.46 -18.95
CA HIS A 745 6.12 26.11 -19.54
C HIS A 745 6.83 27.32 -20.16
N ASP A 746 6.09 28.21 -20.83
CA ASP A 746 6.66 29.45 -21.35
C ASP A 746 7.02 30.44 -20.22
N PHE A 747 6.16 30.55 -19.22
CA PHE A 747 6.32 31.46 -18.07
C PHE A 747 7.61 31.20 -17.28
N ILE A 748 8.01 29.93 -17.12
CA ILE A 748 9.20 29.57 -16.34
C ILE A 748 10.52 29.59 -17.12
N ARG A 749 10.47 29.83 -18.44
CA ARG A 749 11.63 29.65 -19.32
C ARG A 749 12.58 30.84 -19.22
N VAL A 750 13.84 30.59 -18.82
CA VAL A 750 14.87 31.64 -18.69
C VAL A 750 15.16 32.35 -20.01
N SER A 751 15.15 31.60 -21.12
CA SER A 751 15.49 32.14 -22.44
C SER A 751 14.46 33.12 -22.99
N LYS A 752 13.38 33.39 -22.26
CA LYS A 752 12.41 34.43 -22.63
C LYS A 752 13.00 35.79 -22.27
N ALA A 753 13.69 36.38 -23.23
CA ALA A 753 14.29 37.69 -23.12
C ALA A 753 13.35 38.75 -23.71
N GLN A 754 13.23 39.91 -23.07
CA GLN A 754 12.46 41.04 -23.57
C GLN A 754 13.43 42.14 -24.02
N SER A 755 13.38 42.49 -25.31
CA SER A 755 14.09 43.66 -25.83
C SER A 755 13.51 44.93 -25.18
N LEU A 756 14.39 45.77 -24.65
CA LEU A 756 14.04 47.05 -24.06
C LEU A 756 14.16 48.15 -25.11
N ALA A 757 13.40 49.22 -24.95
CA ALA A 757 13.40 50.37 -25.87
C ALA A 757 14.72 51.15 -25.92
N GLY A 758 15.71 50.79 -25.09
CA GLY A 758 17.04 51.38 -25.00
C GLY A 758 17.70 51.04 -23.66
N CYS A 759 18.97 51.42 -23.49
CA CYS A 759 19.68 51.22 -22.24
C CYS A 759 19.01 51.98 -21.08
N TRP A 760 18.96 51.34 -19.90
CA TRP A 760 18.41 51.93 -18.68
C TRP A 760 19.38 52.91 -18.00
N HIS A 761 20.57 53.08 -18.55
CA HIS A 761 21.55 54.06 -18.08
C HIS A 761 21.16 55.46 -18.57
N ALA A 762 20.21 56.06 -17.85
CA ALA A 762 19.69 57.39 -18.07
C ALA A 762 19.78 58.22 -16.78
N ARG A 763 20.05 59.52 -16.92
CA ARG A 763 20.04 60.50 -15.82
C ARG A 763 19.18 61.67 -16.28
N ASP A 764 18.25 62.09 -15.43
CA ASP A 764 17.32 63.20 -15.71
C ASP A 764 16.55 63.08 -17.04
N GLY A 765 16.23 61.84 -17.44
CA GLY A 765 15.49 61.53 -18.67
C GLY A 765 16.36 61.46 -19.94
N ALA A 766 17.60 61.94 -19.90
CA ALA A 766 18.57 61.80 -21.00
C ALA A 766 19.24 60.43 -20.96
N ARG A 767 19.28 59.74 -22.10
CA ARG A 767 19.97 58.45 -22.27
C ARG A 767 21.45 58.69 -22.57
N PHE A 768 22.33 57.96 -21.90
CA PHE A 768 23.79 58.07 -22.07
C PHE A 768 24.39 56.86 -22.82
N CYS A 769 23.53 55.98 -23.35
CA CYS A 769 23.93 54.76 -24.02
C CYS A 769 22.92 54.40 -25.10
N ASP A 770 23.43 54.21 -26.32
CA ASP A 770 22.66 53.83 -27.51
C ASP A 770 22.68 52.30 -27.74
N GLY A 771 23.30 51.55 -26.82
CA GLY A 771 23.39 50.10 -26.88
C GLY A 771 22.03 49.41 -26.80
N SER A 772 21.94 48.26 -27.47
CA SER A 772 20.73 47.42 -27.45
C SER A 772 20.60 46.73 -26.10
N ALA A 773 19.45 46.85 -25.45
CA ALA A 773 19.21 46.36 -24.11
C ALA A 773 18.17 45.24 -24.08
N THR A 774 18.41 44.24 -23.23
CA THR A 774 17.58 43.04 -23.10
C THR A 774 17.38 42.69 -21.62
N GLU A 775 16.16 42.39 -21.22
CA GLU A 775 15.81 41.92 -19.86
C GLU A 775 15.46 40.43 -19.86
N PHE A 776 16.04 39.68 -18.92
CA PHE A 776 15.73 38.28 -18.63
C PHE A 776 15.03 38.21 -17.27
N ASN A 777 13.90 37.51 -17.21
CA ASN A 777 13.19 37.27 -15.95
C ASN A 777 13.55 35.88 -15.43
N ILE A 778 14.32 35.83 -14.34
CA ILE A 778 14.91 34.60 -13.81
C ILE A 778 14.18 34.22 -12.54
N ILE A 779 13.76 32.95 -12.45
CA ILE A 779 13.04 32.43 -11.29
C ILE A 779 14.04 31.72 -10.39
N LEU A 780 14.38 32.35 -9.26
CA LEU A 780 15.33 31.78 -8.30
C LEU A 780 14.68 30.67 -7.45
N ASN A 781 13.38 30.75 -7.22
CA ASN A 781 12.66 29.80 -6.38
C ASN A 781 11.21 29.69 -6.81
N ILE A 782 10.68 28.47 -6.85
CA ILE A 782 9.26 28.18 -7.10
C ILE A 782 8.55 27.80 -5.78
N PRO A 783 7.29 28.19 -5.55
CA PRO A 783 6.65 27.95 -4.25
C PRO A 783 6.21 26.50 -4.08
N ILE A 784 6.17 25.98 -2.85
CA ILE A 784 5.65 24.63 -2.59
C ILE A 784 4.14 24.58 -2.85
N VAL A 785 3.42 25.61 -2.42
CA VAL A 785 2.01 25.84 -2.76
C VAL A 785 1.94 26.90 -3.84
N PHE A 786 1.60 26.48 -5.06
CA PHE A 786 1.52 27.35 -6.23
C PHE A 786 0.08 27.64 -6.60
N THR A 787 -0.29 28.91 -6.62
CA THR A 787 -1.67 29.35 -6.84
C THR A 787 -1.77 30.23 -8.08
N ILE A 788 -2.70 29.89 -8.97
CA ILE A 788 -3.02 30.65 -10.17
C ILE A 788 -4.46 31.16 -10.05
N GLU A 789 -4.65 32.47 -10.17
CA GLU A 789 -5.95 33.12 -10.29
C GLU A 789 -6.32 33.29 -11.76
N ILE A 790 -7.58 32.99 -12.09
CA ILE A 790 -8.13 33.14 -13.44
C ILE A 790 -8.93 34.44 -13.47
N ALA A 791 -8.35 35.45 -14.10
CA ALA A 791 -9.03 36.72 -14.31
C ALA A 791 -10.05 36.59 -15.45
N ASP A 792 -11.26 37.10 -15.21
CA ASP A 792 -12.38 37.08 -16.16
C ASP A 792 -12.69 35.71 -16.76
N SER A 793 -13.01 34.77 -15.85
CA SER A 793 -13.47 33.41 -16.15
C SER A 793 -14.74 33.31 -17.00
N SER A 794 -15.51 34.39 -17.15
CA SER A 794 -16.71 34.41 -17.99
C SER A 794 -16.36 34.29 -19.48
N SER A 795 -15.27 34.92 -19.92
CA SER A 795 -14.88 35.01 -21.33
C SER A 795 -13.72 34.08 -21.71
N SER A 796 -12.99 33.54 -20.73
CA SER A 796 -11.83 32.65 -20.93
C SER A 796 -12.14 31.19 -20.54
N THR A 797 -11.68 30.23 -21.35
CA THR A 797 -11.82 28.79 -21.06
C THR A 797 -10.43 28.17 -20.97
N TRP A 798 -10.01 27.85 -19.74
CA TRP A 798 -8.71 27.24 -19.47
C TRP A 798 -8.85 25.73 -19.29
N ASN A 799 -7.98 24.97 -19.93
CA ASN A 799 -7.81 23.55 -19.71
C ASN A 799 -6.85 23.33 -18.55
N ILE A 800 -7.37 22.81 -17.43
CA ILE A 800 -6.63 22.62 -16.18
C ILE A 800 -5.97 21.24 -16.19
N PRO A 801 -4.63 21.15 -16.11
CA PRO A 801 -3.92 19.88 -16.11
C PRO A 801 -3.89 19.22 -14.73
N SER A 802 -3.70 17.91 -14.71
CA SER A 802 -3.43 17.17 -13.47
C SER A 802 -2.08 17.51 -12.86
N SER A 803 -1.11 17.95 -13.67
CA SER A 803 0.22 18.33 -13.24
C SER A 803 0.90 19.36 -14.14
N LEU A 804 1.81 20.15 -13.55
CA LEU A 804 2.71 21.07 -14.26
C LEU A 804 4.16 20.66 -13.96
N SER A 805 5.00 20.51 -14.99
CA SER A 805 6.39 20.05 -14.81
C SER A 805 7.35 21.04 -15.45
N PRO A 806 8.19 21.73 -14.64
CA PRO A 806 9.17 22.65 -15.17
C PRO A 806 10.17 22.05 -16.16
N TYR A 807 10.62 20.82 -15.89
CA TYR A 807 11.63 20.12 -16.70
C TYR A 807 11.18 18.68 -16.93
N ALA A 808 10.11 18.49 -17.72
CA ALA A 808 9.45 17.19 -17.90
C ALA A 808 10.40 16.07 -18.38
N SER A 809 11.43 16.42 -19.16
CA SER A 809 12.38 15.47 -19.76
C SER A 809 13.71 15.35 -19.00
N ASN A 810 13.89 16.03 -17.85
CA ASN A 810 15.12 15.99 -17.07
C ASN A 810 15.03 14.95 -15.94
N PRO A 811 15.82 13.85 -15.97
CA PRO A 811 15.74 12.78 -14.97
C PRO A 811 16.06 13.26 -13.55
N ALA A 812 17.02 14.18 -13.38
CA ALA A 812 17.37 14.72 -12.06
C ALA A 812 16.21 15.55 -11.48
N ALA A 813 15.53 16.33 -12.32
CA ALA A 813 14.35 17.09 -11.93
C ALA A 813 13.15 16.17 -11.59
N SER A 814 12.96 15.09 -12.36
CA SER A 814 11.93 14.08 -12.10
C SER A 814 12.17 13.34 -10.77
N ASN A 815 13.40 12.87 -10.54
CA ASN A 815 13.80 12.17 -9.32
C ASN A 815 13.68 13.05 -8.06
N ALA A 816 13.99 14.34 -8.17
CA ALA A 816 13.81 15.30 -7.09
C ALA A 816 12.35 15.77 -6.91
N GLY A 817 11.41 15.29 -7.72
CA GLY A 817 10.00 15.66 -7.62
C GLY A 817 9.70 17.10 -8.04
N VAL A 818 10.46 17.67 -9.00
CA VAL A 818 10.22 19.01 -9.60
C VAL A 818 9.00 18.94 -10.52
N LYS A 819 7.83 18.76 -9.90
CA LYS A 819 6.54 18.60 -10.54
C LYS A 819 5.44 19.06 -9.59
N TYR A 820 4.54 19.88 -10.10
CA TYR A 820 3.31 20.26 -9.43
C TYR A 820 2.19 19.27 -9.71
N THR A 821 1.36 19.01 -8.71
CA THR A 821 0.11 18.25 -8.85
C THR A 821 -1.06 19.07 -8.35
N VAL A 822 -2.20 19.00 -9.05
CA VAL A 822 -3.38 19.78 -8.67
C VAL A 822 -3.86 19.41 -7.26
N VAL A 823 -4.22 20.41 -6.47
CA VAL A 823 -4.79 20.27 -5.12
C VAL A 823 -6.29 20.49 -5.16
N GLY A 824 -6.71 21.59 -5.77
CA GLY A 824 -8.10 22.01 -5.76
C GLY A 824 -8.33 23.35 -6.45
N HIS A 825 -9.61 23.72 -6.54
CA HIS A 825 -10.14 24.90 -7.17
C HIS A 825 -10.90 25.76 -6.15
N VAL A 826 -10.95 27.06 -6.42
CA VAL A 826 -11.92 27.98 -5.83
C VAL A 826 -12.84 28.45 -6.92
N TYR A 827 -14.15 28.47 -6.64
CA TYR A 827 -15.16 29.05 -7.50
C TYR A 827 -15.78 30.27 -6.84
N CYS A 828 -16.11 31.28 -7.64
CA CYS A 828 -16.73 32.52 -7.18
C CYS A 828 -18.07 32.72 -7.88
N ASN A 829 -19.08 33.13 -7.11
CA ASN A 829 -20.26 33.77 -7.65
C ASN A 829 -20.16 35.28 -7.35
N LYS A 830 -19.82 36.07 -8.37
CA LYS A 830 -19.63 37.52 -8.24
C LYS A 830 -20.91 38.26 -7.84
N ALA A 831 -22.09 37.76 -8.26
CA ALA A 831 -23.37 38.41 -8.00
C ALA A 831 -23.73 38.39 -6.50
N VAL A 832 -23.47 37.27 -5.82
CA VAL A 832 -23.74 37.13 -4.38
C VAL A 832 -22.50 37.27 -3.51
N LYS A 833 -21.35 37.61 -4.10
CA LYS A 833 -20.05 37.74 -3.40
C LYS A 833 -19.76 36.53 -2.51
N HIS A 834 -19.83 35.32 -3.07
CA HIS A 834 -19.59 34.07 -2.32
C HIS A 834 -18.56 33.18 -3.00
N PHE A 835 -17.68 32.58 -2.19
CA PHE A 835 -16.68 31.62 -2.63
C PHE A 835 -17.02 30.21 -2.13
N ILE A 836 -16.80 29.23 -2.98
CA ILE A 836 -16.82 27.81 -2.64
C ILE A 836 -15.51 27.16 -3.11
N ALA A 837 -15.14 26.04 -2.49
CA ALA A 837 -13.92 25.34 -2.80
C ALA A 837 -14.20 23.89 -3.23
N ARG A 838 -13.36 23.35 -4.11
CA ARG A 838 -13.31 21.92 -4.42
C ARG A 838 -11.89 21.44 -4.31
N TYR A 839 -11.62 20.34 -3.61
CA TYR A 839 -10.26 19.89 -3.40
C TYR A 839 -10.15 18.37 -3.26
N LEU A 840 -8.95 17.85 -3.47
CA LEU A 840 -8.61 16.48 -3.13
C LEU A 840 -8.40 16.36 -1.63
N SER A 841 -9.05 15.37 -1.02
CA SER A 841 -8.83 14.96 0.37
C SER A 841 -7.35 14.82 0.68
N THR A 842 -6.96 14.92 1.94
CA THR A 842 -5.59 14.72 2.41
C THR A 842 -4.95 13.41 1.94
N THR A 843 -5.76 12.35 1.74
CA THR A 843 -5.29 11.05 1.21
C THR A 843 -5.08 11.01 -0.31
N GLY A 844 -5.43 12.08 -1.04
CA GLY A 844 -5.36 12.19 -2.51
C GLY A 844 -6.35 11.33 -3.29
N LYS A 845 -7.31 10.66 -2.63
CA LYS A 845 -8.20 9.67 -3.27
C LYS A 845 -9.64 10.14 -3.52
N LYS A 846 -10.10 11.18 -2.83
CA LYS A 846 -11.50 11.64 -2.85
C LYS A 846 -11.54 13.13 -3.13
N VAL A 847 -12.60 13.58 -3.81
CA VAL A 847 -12.86 15.01 -4.05
C VAL A 847 -13.94 15.48 -3.09
N PHE A 848 -13.74 16.65 -2.48
CA PHE A 848 -14.68 17.30 -1.56
C PHE A 848 -15.06 18.68 -2.07
N ASP A 849 -16.34 19.02 -1.93
CA ASP A 849 -16.89 20.36 -2.15
C ASP A 849 -17.13 21.03 -0.80
N TYR A 850 -16.56 22.21 -0.63
CA TYR A 850 -16.72 23.03 0.56
C TYR A 850 -17.54 24.27 0.22
N ASP A 851 -18.66 24.40 0.93
CA ASP A 851 -19.51 25.59 0.96
C ASP A 851 -19.96 25.79 2.41
N GLY A 852 -19.26 26.69 3.12
CA GLY A 852 -19.52 26.93 4.53
C GLY A 852 -20.91 27.48 4.83
N MET A 853 -21.56 28.11 3.85
CA MET A 853 -22.92 28.67 3.97
C MET A 853 -23.97 27.56 3.85
N LYS A 854 -23.73 26.60 2.96
CA LYS A 854 -24.66 25.49 2.69
C LYS A 854 -24.51 24.30 3.65
N TYR A 855 -23.30 24.06 4.15
CA TYR A 855 -22.97 22.84 4.89
C TYR A 855 -22.44 23.11 6.31
N GLU A 856 -22.70 24.30 6.86
CA GLU A 856 -22.40 24.64 8.27
C GLU A 856 -20.94 24.32 8.66
N GLY A 857 -20.01 24.62 7.76
CA GLY A 857 -18.58 24.37 7.96
C GLY A 857 -18.10 22.96 7.70
N HIS A 858 -18.87 22.13 7.01
CA HIS A 858 -18.42 20.83 6.55
C HIS A 858 -18.16 20.84 5.05
N ALA A 859 -17.07 20.21 4.61
CA ALA A 859 -16.86 19.88 3.21
C ALA A 859 -17.53 18.55 2.90
N VAL A 860 -18.30 18.47 1.82
CA VAL A 860 -19.08 17.29 1.42
C VAL A 860 -18.36 16.54 0.32
N ARG A 861 -18.25 15.22 0.45
CA ARG A 861 -17.69 14.38 -0.61
C ARG A 861 -18.47 14.53 -1.92
N ASN A 862 -17.78 14.96 -2.97
CA ASN A 862 -18.28 14.94 -4.33
C ASN A 862 -18.17 13.51 -4.89
N ARG A 863 -19.31 12.95 -5.32
CA ARG A 863 -19.43 11.55 -5.78
C ARG A 863 -19.56 11.41 -7.30
N ALA A 864 -19.51 12.49 -8.07
CA ALA A 864 -19.33 12.42 -9.52
C ALA A 864 -17.90 11.91 -9.79
N THR A 865 -17.76 10.63 -10.10
CA THR A 865 -16.50 9.86 -10.01
C THR A 865 -15.48 10.15 -11.12
N ALA A 866 -14.19 10.01 -10.72
CA ALA A 866 -12.91 10.29 -11.41
C ALA A 866 -12.37 11.74 -11.25
N MET A 867 -11.07 11.90 -10.98
CA MET A 867 -10.40 13.23 -10.97
C MET A 867 -10.57 13.96 -12.31
N ARG A 868 -10.71 13.20 -13.40
CA ARG A 868 -10.94 13.68 -14.76
C ARG A 868 -12.36 14.21 -14.87
N GLY A 869 -12.52 15.50 -15.18
CA GLY A 869 -13.82 16.19 -15.26
C GLY A 869 -14.27 16.90 -13.98
N SER A 870 -13.75 16.54 -12.80
CA SER A 870 -14.09 17.22 -11.52
C SER A 870 -13.06 18.26 -11.07
N LEU A 871 -11.77 18.03 -11.41
CA LEU A 871 -10.64 18.91 -11.07
C LEU A 871 -9.67 19.15 -12.25
N THR A 872 -9.86 18.47 -13.38
CA THR A 872 -8.98 18.57 -14.54
C THR A 872 -9.81 18.57 -15.81
N GLY A 873 -9.30 19.22 -16.86
CA GLY A 873 -10.03 19.46 -18.11
C GLY A 873 -10.48 20.91 -18.26
N SER A 874 -11.40 21.15 -19.19
CA SER A 874 -11.96 22.48 -19.47
C SER A 874 -12.66 23.08 -18.25
N SER A 875 -12.30 24.32 -17.91
CA SER A 875 -12.89 25.08 -16.78
C SER A 875 -14.42 25.26 -16.91
N ARG A 876 -14.97 25.26 -18.13
CA ARG A 876 -16.42 25.36 -18.38
C ARG A 876 -17.15 24.03 -18.30
N ALA A 877 -16.45 22.90 -18.44
CA ALA A 877 -17.04 21.56 -18.42
C ALA A 877 -16.83 20.83 -17.08
N MET A 878 -16.46 21.57 -16.01
CA MET A 878 -16.24 20.99 -14.68
C MET A 878 -17.55 20.46 -14.11
N LEU A 879 -17.59 19.16 -13.83
CA LEU A 879 -18.81 18.46 -13.39
C LEU A 879 -19.27 18.95 -12.01
N GLY A 880 -20.57 19.18 -11.85
CA GLY A 880 -21.18 19.48 -10.54
C GLY A 880 -20.76 20.83 -9.94
N VAL A 881 -20.38 21.81 -10.75
CA VAL A 881 -20.24 23.21 -10.30
C VAL A 881 -21.65 23.84 -10.24
N PRO A 882 -22.06 24.47 -9.12
CA PRO A 882 -23.37 25.11 -9.03
C PRO A 882 -23.55 26.25 -10.04
N SER A 883 -24.79 26.47 -10.50
CA SER A 883 -25.10 27.56 -11.43
C SER A 883 -24.68 28.93 -10.86
N GLY A 884 -24.15 29.80 -11.72
CA GLY A 884 -23.64 31.12 -11.36
C GLY A 884 -22.23 31.16 -10.76
N TYR A 885 -21.62 30.00 -10.48
CA TYR A 885 -20.23 29.92 -10.02
C TYR A 885 -19.27 29.73 -11.19
N GLN A 886 -18.16 30.46 -11.15
CA GLN A 886 -17.09 30.37 -12.15
C GLN A 886 -15.76 30.08 -11.47
N LEU A 887 -14.87 29.38 -12.18
CA LEU A 887 -13.53 29.05 -11.68
C LEU A 887 -12.75 30.35 -11.45
N TYR A 888 -12.30 30.56 -10.22
CA TYR A 888 -11.60 31.77 -9.80
C TYR A 888 -10.10 31.52 -9.56
N ALA A 889 -9.75 30.39 -8.93
CA ALA A 889 -8.35 30.04 -8.70
C ALA A 889 -8.12 28.53 -8.73
N VAL A 890 -6.89 28.14 -9.04
CA VAL A 890 -6.40 26.76 -9.04
C VAL A 890 -5.15 26.69 -8.18
N MET A 891 -5.10 25.73 -7.27
CA MET A 891 -3.93 25.50 -6.41
C MET A 891 -3.25 24.18 -6.78
N PHE A 892 -1.93 24.22 -6.81
CA PHE A 892 -1.03 23.10 -7.04
C PHE A 892 -0.06 22.93 -5.87
N HIS A 893 0.45 21.71 -5.71
CA HIS A 893 1.46 21.34 -4.71
C HIS A 893 2.70 20.73 -5.37
N LEU A 894 3.89 21.18 -4.97
CA LEU A 894 5.19 20.71 -5.46
C LEU A 894 5.57 19.39 -4.79
N VAL A 895 5.61 18.30 -5.57
CA VAL A 895 5.73 16.93 -5.05
C VAL A 895 6.99 16.72 -4.22
N GLY A 896 8.15 17.24 -4.66
CA GLY A 896 9.42 17.10 -3.94
C GLY A 896 9.69 18.15 -2.87
N GLY A 897 8.74 19.04 -2.57
CA GLY A 897 8.88 20.08 -1.54
C GLY A 897 10.15 20.92 -1.68
N GLU A 898 10.85 21.16 -0.56
CA GLU A 898 12.07 21.96 -0.50
C GLU A 898 13.22 21.38 -1.36
N GLN A 899 13.33 20.05 -1.48
CA GLN A 899 14.32 19.41 -2.34
C GLN A 899 14.09 19.73 -3.83
N ALA A 900 12.83 19.76 -4.24
CA ALA A 900 12.47 20.17 -5.60
C ALA A 900 12.79 21.64 -5.86
N GLN A 901 12.58 22.54 -4.88
CA GLN A 901 12.95 23.96 -5.00
C GLN A 901 14.44 24.14 -5.25
N GLN A 902 15.29 23.47 -4.45
CA GLN A 902 16.75 23.53 -4.61
C GLN A 902 17.21 22.99 -5.97
N THR A 903 16.58 21.91 -6.45
CA THR A 903 16.90 21.32 -7.75
C THR A 903 16.46 22.22 -8.90
N PHE A 904 15.27 22.81 -8.82
CA PHE A 904 14.79 23.79 -9.79
C PHE A 904 15.73 25.01 -9.88
N ARG A 905 16.15 25.56 -8.72
CA ARG A 905 17.07 26.71 -8.66
C ARG A 905 18.39 26.43 -9.36
N ARG A 906 19.00 25.27 -9.08
CA ARG A 906 20.26 24.85 -9.75
C ARG A 906 20.08 24.78 -11.27
N GLN A 907 18.97 24.24 -11.73
CA GLN A 907 18.68 24.14 -13.15
C GLN A 907 18.46 25.51 -13.80
N GLN A 908 17.70 26.40 -13.15
CA GLN A 908 17.51 27.79 -13.61
C GLN A 908 18.82 28.55 -13.77
N ILE A 909 19.72 28.44 -12.78
CA ILE A 909 21.04 29.08 -12.84
C ILE A 909 21.86 28.50 -14.00
N ALA A 910 21.87 27.16 -14.16
CA ALA A 910 22.57 26.52 -15.27
C ALA A 910 22.03 26.97 -16.64
N ASP A 911 20.72 27.13 -16.77
CA ASP A 911 20.10 27.58 -18.02
C ASP A 911 20.36 29.07 -18.29
N ALA A 912 20.43 29.90 -17.26
CA ALA A 912 20.84 31.29 -17.38
C ALA A 912 22.33 31.43 -17.77
N GLN A 913 23.22 30.60 -17.23
CA GLN A 913 24.63 30.56 -17.61
C GLN A 913 24.82 30.18 -19.08
N LYS A 914 24.03 29.24 -19.61
CA LYS A 914 24.04 28.88 -21.04
C LYS A 914 23.67 30.04 -21.97
N LEU A 915 22.94 31.04 -21.46
CA LEU A 915 22.57 32.25 -22.20
C LEU A 915 23.64 33.34 -22.09
N GLY A 916 24.81 33.05 -21.50
CA GLY A 916 25.89 34.00 -21.31
C GLY A 916 25.68 34.94 -20.11
N LEU A 917 24.66 34.71 -19.28
CA LEU A 917 24.42 35.50 -18.08
C LEU A 917 25.41 35.07 -16.98
N ARG A 918 26.36 35.95 -16.65
CA ARG A 918 27.31 35.75 -15.55
C ARG A 918 26.72 36.39 -14.28
N PHE A 919 26.44 35.56 -13.28
CA PHE A 919 25.91 35.97 -11.97
C PHE A 919 27.01 36.27 -10.97
#